data_AF-A0A267ECK2-F1
#
_entry.id   AF-A0A267ECK2-F1
#
_cell.length_a   1.000
_cell.length_b   1.000
_cell.length_c   1.000
_cell.angle_alpha   90.00
_cell.angle_beta   90.00
_cell.angle_gamma   90.00
#
_symmetry.space_group_name_H-M   'P 1'
#
loop_
_entity.id
_entity.type
_entity.pdbx_description
1 polymer ?
#
loop_
_entity_poly.entity_id
_entity_poly.type
_entity_poly.pdbx_seq_one_letter_code
_entity_poly.pdbx_strand_id
1 'polypeptide(L)'
;MKLIGALAQRPHNILLLSSAYNGLTQRLHTHLMDRGHRIQFRLALSEDSIQRDVDAVKPEFVLCPFLTRRIPPAVCASQPCLVLHPGVVADGGPSSLDWAVLRREAEWGVTLLQADKELDGGPVWSHRDFHVPEGSSKASLYRGPVTDAAVECVDEFLVKFRSGARTPKRPGEMQKATARGEWRDRMEASERTVDWRTDDTETVLRKVRCSDSTPGALGSLLGRRLRLFGAHREEGEELRGEPGRLLATRDGAVCVGAGNGAVWISHARVEGGVKLPTASVLAEEISAAGVEEVPYSPFSSDHRATFREIWYEQVEHVGILNFNFHNGAMSTDQCRRLTEAYREAKQLDAKVLILQGNGDFFSNGIHLNVIEAAPRPEQEAWSNICAIDDLVREVLINTRQVTVSAVQANAGAGGVFLALAADHVWLRRGCVLNPHYRTMGLFGSEYWTYSLPRRLQSSATAAEQLVNACLPISAERAWWLGLADRVIPGHFPSGVRHQAKGLLTGPQETEDFLRAKAARLAADRPVMEECRARELSHMRQDMFERAEFHAARRAFVRRARAKTTPERLLDPQGSVRGGDDDASSSSCSLLTRSIVSDPVVEETHSAMSKSRILKGKDRAAQIAHRLVQAITKQKQRQPDFEPTLAIVQVGDRPDSNLYIRQKTRLAKKIGVRVEHIRLPRTTSYLEVLGHILKLNESDSVNGIVLQLPLDSNQSSINVDRLLDAIDPKKDVDGLGSTNRRLLQQGNLDEAFISCAPLASLELVKMSGVPVKDVVAVVIGNSNMVGKPTAMLLSMLGAQVVRCDVDTIDTQKLAAGAQIVVAAAGVAKLVRQDWVRKGALVIDCGCSTNPDGQGLVGDVYFQEVAHRTSYISPVPGGVGPLAVAMLMSNVVQAALKKVHYQSSGSGASVRDVENTVAPRW
;
A
#
# COMPACT_ATOMS: atom_id res chain seq x y z
N MET A 1 3.10 18.82 2.35
CA MET A 1 2.03 19.72 2.81
C MET A 1 0.65 19.07 2.82
N LYS A 2 0.15 18.33 1.81
CA LYS A 2 -1.12 17.55 2.00
C LYS A 2 -1.00 16.17 2.67
N LEU A 3 0.20 15.59 2.78
CA LEU A 3 0.40 14.28 3.43
C LEU A 3 1.04 14.38 4.84
N ILE A 4 1.88 15.41 5.08
CA ILE A 4 2.31 15.81 6.44
C ILE A 4 1.14 16.23 7.33
N GLY A 5 0.04 16.74 6.75
CA GLY A 5 -1.19 17.02 7.50
C GLY A 5 -1.84 15.76 8.09
N ALA A 6 -1.69 14.59 7.46
CA ALA A 6 -2.39 13.37 7.89
C ALA A 6 -1.76 12.71 9.13
N LEU A 7 -0.48 13.00 9.45
CA LEU A 7 0.22 12.40 10.60
C LEU A 7 0.24 13.29 11.86
N ALA A 8 -0.20 14.54 11.76
CA ALA A 8 -0.40 15.46 12.91
C ALA A 8 -1.89 15.56 13.31
N GLN A 9 -2.71 14.61 12.86
CA GLN A 9 -4.16 14.68 12.92
C GLN A 9 -4.67 13.68 13.96
N ARG A 10 -5.44 14.17 14.95
CA ARG A 10 -6.11 13.30 15.94
C ARG A 10 -6.84 12.16 15.21
N PRO A 11 -6.59 10.89 15.57
CA PRO A 11 -7.22 9.76 14.91
C PRO A 11 -8.71 9.74 15.29
N HIS A 12 -9.58 9.82 14.29
CA HIS A 12 -11.02 9.60 14.48
C HIS A 12 -11.31 8.14 14.86
N ASN A 13 -12.28 7.94 15.75
CA ASN A 13 -12.92 6.64 16.00
C ASN A 13 -14.10 6.46 15.03
N ILE A 14 -13.98 5.55 14.05
CA ILE A 14 -14.93 5.41 12.95
C ILE A 14 -15.54 4.01 12.98
N LEU A 15 -16.87 3.94 12.92
CA LEU A 15 -17.59 2.70 12.64
C LEU A 15 -17.79 2.56 11.13
N LEU A 16 -17.15 1.56 10.54
CA LEU A 16 -17.38 1.17 9.15
C LEU A 16 -18.49 0.12 9.11
N LEU A 17 -19.70 0.55 8.74
CA LEU A 17 -20.90 -0.27 8.73
C LEU A 17 -21.28 -0.66 7.30
N SER A 18 -21.35 -1.95 6.98
CA SER A 18 -21.66 -2.39 5.60
C SER A 18 -22.47 -3.68 5.57
N SER A 19 -23.32 -3.87 4.56
CA SER A 19 -24.02 -5.14 4.35
C SER A 19 -23.08 -6.27 3.90
N ALA A 20 -21.88 -5.94 3.42
CA ALA A 20 -20.87 -6.92 3.04
C ALA A 20 -19.46 -6.34 3.16
N TYR A 21 -18.49 -7.18 3.51
CA TYR A 21 -17.07 -6.80 3.49
C TYR A 21 -16.48 -6.89 2.06
N ASN A 22 -17.10 -6.15 1.14
CA ASN A 22 -16.81 -6.15 -0.30
C ASN A 22 -15.56 -5.31 -0.65
N GLY A 23 -15.21 -5.24 -1.94
CA GLY A 23 -14.03 -4.52 -2.42
C GLY A 23 -13.98 -3.04 -2.02
N LEU A 24 -15.10 -2.31 -2.15
CA LEU A 24 -15.19 -0.90 -1.73
C LEU A 24 -15.00 -0.76 -0.21
N THR A 25 -15.61 -1.64 0.58
CA THR A 25 -15.50 -1.64 2.04
C THR A 25 -14.04 -1.90 2.46
N GLN A 26 -13.37 -2.88 1.85
CA GLN A 26 -11.96 -3.17 2.11
C GLN A 26 -11.05 -2.02 1.69
N ARG A 27 -11.34 -1.38 0.55
CA ARG A 27 -10.62 -0.19 0.07
C ARG A 27 -10.66 0.94 1.07
N LEU A 28 -11.86 1.30 1.55
CA LEU A 28 -12.02 2.36 2.54
C LEU A 28 -11.41 2.00 3.88
N HIS A 29 -11.58 0.73 4.31
CA HIS A 29 -10.97 0.25 5.55
C HIS A 29 -9.45 0.41 5.54
N THR A 30 -8.78 -0.11 4.50
CA THR A 30 -7.32 0.00 4.37
C THR A 30 -6.86 1.44 4.22
N HIS A 31 -7.55 2.24 3.39
CA HIS A 31 -7.22 3.66 3.17
C HIS A 31 -7.29 4.50 4.45
N LEU A 32 -8.28 4.26 5.30
CA LEU A 32 -8.43 4.96 6.58
C LEU A 32 -7.44 4.44 7.63
N MET A 33 -7.17 3.14 7.67
CA MET A 33 -6.15 2.56 8.57
C MET A 33 -4.76 3.07 8.24
N ASP A 34 -4.38 3.18 6.96
CA ASP A 34 -3.07 3.70 6.54
C ASP A 34 -2.87 5.17 6.94
N ARG A 35 -3.97 5.90 7.20
CA ARG A 35 -3.97 7.28 7.72
C ARG A 35 -4.01 7.36 9.26
N GLY A 36 -3.95 6.21 9.94
CA GLY A 36 -3.89 6.14 11.40
C GLY A 36 -5.24 6.23 12.11
N HIS A 37 -6.36 6.12 11.39
CA HIS A 37 -7.69 6.10 12.03
C HIS A 37 -7.96 4.80 12.79
N ARG A 38 -8.77 4.89 13.84
CA ARG A 38 -9.27 3.71 14.57
C ARG A 38 -10.56 3.27 13.89
N ILE A 39 -10.51 2.15 13.20
CA ILE A 39 -11.64 1.63 12.42
C ILE A 39 -12.15 0.36 13.08
N GLN A 40 -13.46 0.33 13.35
CA GLN A 40 -14.16 -0.90 13.71
C GLN A 40 -15.14 -1.24 12.61
N PHE A 41 -15.06 -2.46 12.08
CA PHE A 41 -15.98 -2.92 11.05
C PHE A 41 -17.14 -3.70 11.67
N ARG A 42 -18.36 -3.46 11.18
CA ARG A 42 -19.56 -4.24 11.54
C ARG A 42 -20.43 -4.51 10.31
N LEU A 43 -21.01 -5.71 10.28
CA LEU A 43 -22.03 -6.06 9.29
C LEU A 43 -23.39 -5.46 9.66
N ALA A 44 -24.03 -4.82 8.70
CA ALA A 44 -25.41 -4.33 8.83
C ALA A 44 -26.42 -5.49 8.69
N LEU A 45 -26.58 -6.28 9.74
CA LEU A 45 -27.40 -7.50 9.74
C LEU A 45 -28.90 -7.22 9.95
N SER A 46 -29.23 -6.41 10.95
CA SER A 46 -30.59 -5.93 11.27
C SER A 46 -30.55 -4.53 11.89
N GLU A 47 -31.70 -3.86 11.98
CA GLU A 47 -31.81 -2.55 12.65
C GLU A 47 -31.35 -2.63 14.11
N ASP A 48 -31.77 -3.68 14.84
CA ASP A 48 -31.33 -3.92 16.22
C ASP A 48 -29.83 -4.21 16.34
N SER A 49 -29.22 -4.88 15.35
CA SER A 49 -27.78 -5.11 15.38
C SER A 49 -27.02 -3.80 15.16
N ILE A 50 -27.49 -2.97 14.22
CA ILE A 50 -26.89 -1.66 13.92
C ILE A 50 -26.91 -0.78 15.16
N GLN A 51 -28.05 -0.69 15.85
CA GLN A 51 -28.17 0.11 17.08
C GLN A 51 -27.19 -0.37 18.16
N ARG A 52 -27.20 -1.68 18.45
CA ARG A 52 -26.28 -2.27 19.45
C ARG A 52 -24.80 -2.05 19.11
N ASP A 53 -24.43 -2.19 17.83
CA ASP A 53 -23.06 -2.00 17.38
C ASP A 53 -22.62 -0.53 17.52
N VAL A 54 -23.49 0.42 17.20
CA VAL A 54 -23.24 1.84 17.39
C VAL A 54 -23.06 2.18 18.88
N ASP A 55 -23.95 1.69 19.73
CA ASP A 55 -23.89 1.94 21.18
C ASP A 55 -22.65 1.34 21.83
N ALA A 56 -22.19 0.19 21.32
CA ALA A 56 -20.97 -0.47 21.77
C ALA A 56 -19.69 0.23 21.31
N VAL A 57 -19.66 0.71 20.06
CA VAL A 57 -18.45 1.30 19.45
C VAL A 57 -18.28 2.78 19.83
N LYS A 58 -19.39 3.50 20.03
CA LYS A 58 -19.43 4.95 20.28
C LYS A 58 -18.53 5.73 19.29
N PRO A 59 -18.78 5.61 17.97
CA PRO A 59 -17.95 6.26 16.97
C PRO A 59 -18.24 7.77 16.91
N GLU A 60 -17.31 8.54 16.35
CA GLU A 60 -17.56 9.95 16.05
C GLU A 60 -18.53 10.14 14.89
N PHE A 61 -18.54 9.17 13.95
CA PHE A 61 -19.50 9.05 12.87
C PHE A 61 -19.50 7.62 12.31
N VAL A 62 -20.59 7.24 11.65
CA VAL A 62 -20.72 5.97 10.93
C VAL A 62 -20.47 6.21 9.45
N LEU A 63 -19.58 5.44 8.84
CA LEU A 63 -19.37 5.41 7.39
C LEU A 63 -19.97 4.14 6.80
N CYS A 64 -20.83 4.30 5.79
CA CYS A 64 -21.63 3.25 5.18
C CYS A 64 -21.30 3.11 3.68
N PRO A 65 -20.33 2.27 3.31
CA PRO A 65 -19.92 2.10 1.91
C PRO A 65 -20.93 1.35 1.05
N PHE A 66 -21.69 0.45 1.66
CA PHE A 66 -22.65 -0.40 0.97
C PHE A 66 -23.72 -0.87 1.94
N LEU A 67 -24.97 -0.49 1.72
CA LEU A 67 -26.10 -0.88 2.55
C LEU A 67 -27.25 -1.43 1.72
N THR A 68 -27.86 -2.48 2.24
CA THR A 68 -29.13 -3.05 1.74
C THR A 68 -30.25 -2.94 2.78
N ARG A 69 -29.94 -2.33 3.93
CA ARG A 69 -30.83 -2.12 5.07
C ARG A 69 -30.84 -0.64 5.42
N ARG A 70 -31.95 -0.16 5.97
CA ARG A 70 -32.05 1.20 6.50
C ARG A 70 -31.27 1.31 7.81
N ILE A 71 -30.71 2.49 8.06
CA ILE A 71 -30.09 2.83 9.34
C ILE A 71 -31.22 3.26 10.29
N PRO A 72 -31.26 2.78 11.54
CA PRO A 72 -32.29 3.19 12.49
C PRO A 72 -32.30 4.71 12.70
N PRO A 73 -33.49 5.37 12.73
CA PRO A 73 -33.57 6.82 12.93
C PRO A 73 -32.88 7.32 14.19
N ALA A 74 -32.88 6.52 15.26
CA ALA A 74 -32.20 6.85 16.52
C ALA A 74 -30.68 6.96 16.35
N VAL A 75 -30.07 6.10 15.52
CA VAL A 75 -28.63 6.17 15.19
C VAL A 75 -28.33 7.42 14.36
N CYS A 76 -29.16 7.74 13.37
CA CYS A 76 -28.98 8.94 12.55
C CYS A 76 -29.13 10.25 13.36
N ALA A 77 -29.92 10.21 14.44
CA ALA A 77 -30.13 11.34 15.33
C ALA A 77 -29.00 11.54 16.36
N SER A 78 -28.33 10.46 16.77
CA SER A 78 -27.26 10.53 17.79
C SER A 78 -25.91 10.98 17.23
N GLN A 79 -25.62 10.65 15.97
CA GLN A 79 -24.33 10.92 15.35
C GLN A 79 -24.42 10.95 13.81
N PRO A 80 -23.45 11.59 13.12
CA PRO A 80 -23.42 11.60 11.66
C PRO A 80 -23.33 10.17 11.09
N CYS A 81 -24.18 9.87 10.11
CA CYS A 81 -24.22 8.61 9.40
C CYS A 81 -24.08 8.89 7.91
N LEU A 82 -23.00 8.43 7.30
CA LEU A 82 -22.61 8.82 5.96
C LEU A 82 -22.79 7.66 5.00
N VAL A 83 -23.65 7.82 4.00
CA VAL A 83 -23.97 6.79 3.00
C VAL A 83 -23.30 7.15 1.70
N LEU A 84 -22.53 6.20 1.15
CA LEU A 84 -21.98 6.32 -0.20
C LEU A 84 -23.02 5.85 -1.20
N HIS A 85 -23.50 6.79 -2.02
CA HIS A 85 -24.37 6.52 -3.14
C HIS A 85 -23.56 6.47 -4.45
N PRO A 86 -23.59 5.38 -5.23
CA PRO A 86 -22.86 5.25 -6.48
C PRO A 86 -23.59 5.98 -7.64
N GLY A 87 -23.88 7.26 -7.43
CA GLY A 87 -24.57 8.15 -8.36
C GLY A 87 -24.13 9.60 -8.22
N VAL A 88 -24.39 10.39 -9.27
CA VAL A 88 -24.22 11.86 -9.26
C VAL A 88 -25.15 12.51 -8.23
N VAL A 89 -24.92 13.78 -7.91
CA VAL A 89 -25.77 14.50 -6.94
C VAL A 89 -27.23 14.53 -7.42
N ALA A 90 -28.16 14.28 -6.50
CA ALA A 90 -29.61 14.10 -6.72
C ALA A 90 -30.03 12.77 -7.37
N ASP A 91 -29.07 11.90 -7.76
CA ASP A 91 -29.41 10.54 -8.14
C ASP A 91 -29.77 9.73 -6.89
N GLY A 92 -30.76 8.85 -7.01
CA GLY A 92 -31.18 7.99 -5.91
C GLY A 92 -31.81 6.70 -6.41
N GLY A 93 -31.83 5.68 -5.56
CA GLY A 93 -32.50 4.42 -5.83
C GLY A 93 -31.57 3.21 -5.97
N PRO A 94 -32.14 1.99 -5.97
CA PRO A 94 -31.39 0.76 -5.76
C PRO A 94 -30.66 0.22 -7.00
N SER A 95 -30.77 0.88 -8.16
CA SER A 95 -30.25 0.39 -9.44
C SER A 95 -29.52 1.45 -10.26
N SER A 96 -28.97 2.48 -9.60
CA SER A 96 -28.30 3.62 -10.25
C SER A 96 -27.25 3.24 -11.29
N LEU A 97 -26.29 2.38 -10.92
CA LEU A 97 -25.25 1.93 -11.88
C LEU A 97 -25.80 1.04 -12.99
N ASP A 98 -26.85 0.25 -12.71
CA ASP A 98 -27.50 -0.57 -13.72
C ASP A 98 -28.09 0.32 -14.81
N TRP A 99 -28.79 1.39 -14.41
CA TRP A 99 -29.35 2.38 -15.33
C TRP A 99 -28.27 3.15 -16.07
N ALA A 100 -27.21 3.58 -15.38
CA ALA A 100 -26.13 4.33 -15.99
C ALA A 100 -25.48 3.55 -17.15
N VAL A 101 -25.23 2.25 -16.95
CA VAL A 101 -24.68 1.37 -17.99
C VAL A 101 -25.70 1.11 -19.10
N LEU A 102 -26.97 0.85 -18.76
CA LEU A 102 -28.00 0.55 -19.75
C LEU A 102 -28.31 1.75 -20.66
N ARG A 103 -28.35 2.97 -20.10
CA ARG A 103 -28.64 4.23 -20.80
C ARG A 103 -27.41 4.88 -21.45
N ARG A 104 -26.21 4.30 -21.29
CA ARG A 104 -24.93 4.84 -21.78
C ARG A 104 -24.65 6.27 -21.32
N GLU A 105 -24.79 6.50 -20.01
CA GLU A 105 -24.38 7.78 -19.44
C GLU A 105 -22.88 7.99 -19.69
N ALA A 106 -22.51 9.10 -20.32
CA ALA A 106 -21.10 9.43 -20.62
C ALA A 106 -20.35 9.93 -19.38
N GLU A 107 -21.08 10.53 -18.44
CA GLU A 107 -20.57 11.01 -17.17
C GLU A 107 -21.39 10.43 -16.04
N TRP A 108 -20.72 10.05 -14.96
CA TRP A 108 -21.35 9.55 -13.75
C TRP A 108 -20.65 10.12 -12.52
N GLY A 109 -20.97 9.61 -11.34
CA GLY A 109 -20.35 10.09 -10.11
C GLY A 109 -20.64 9.24 -8.89
N VAL A 110 -20.10 9.70 -7.77
CA VAL A 110 -20.36 9.19 -6.42
C VAL A 110 -20.70 10.36 -5.53
N THR A 111 -21.68 10.15 -4.65
CA THR A 111 -22.13 11.15 -3.69
C THR A 111 -22.05 10.58 -2.27
N LEU A 112 -21.46 11.33 -1.35
CA LEU A 112 -21.46 11.00 0.08
C LEU A 112 -22.56 11.82 0.77
N LEU A 113 -23.60 11.12 1.22
CA LEU A 113 -24.82 11.69 1.77
C LEU A 113 -24.87 11.48 3.28
N GLN A 114 -25.45 12.44 3.99
CA GLN A 114 -25.91 12.23 5.36
C GLN A 114 -27.21 11.42 5.32
N ALA A 115 -27.28 10.32 6.05
CA ALA A 115 -28.50 9.54 6.20
C ALA A 115 -29.60 10.36 6.87
N ASP A 116 -30.81 10.28 6.31
CA ASP A 116 -32.00 10.99 6.77
C ASP A 116 -33.25 10.12 6.53
N LYS A 117 -34.46 10.64 6.77
CA LYS A 117 -35.74 9.96 6.55
C LYS A 117 -35.97 9.59 5.09
N GLU A 118 -35.51 10.43 4.16
CA GLU A 118 -35.59 10.21 2.72
C GLU A 118 -34.42 9.34 2.25
N LEU A 119 -34.73 8.30 1.46
CA LEU A 119 -33.70 7.45 0.87
C LEU A 119 -32.94 8.24 -0.19
N ASP A 120 -31.61 8.27 -0.07
CA ASP A 120 -30.68 8.95 -1.01
C ASP A 120 -30.95 10.46 -1.24
N GLY A 121 -31.90 11.08 -0.50
CA GLY A 121 -32.24 12.51 -0.58
C GLY A 121 -31.61 13.38 0.51
N GLY A 122 -30.72 12.79 1.32
CA GLY A 122 -30.08 13.46 2.43
C GLY A 122 -29.12 14.59 2.02
N PRO A 123 -28.69 15.44 2.97
CA PRO A 123 -27.66 16.45 2.72
C PRO A 123 -26.35 15.87 2.18
N VAL A 124 -25.78 16.48 1.16
CA VAL A 124 -24.53 16.09 0.49
C VAL A 124 -23.33 16.67 1.23
N TRP A 125 -22.43 15.80 1.67
CA TRP A 125 -21.14 16.17 2.26
C TRP A 125 -20.07 16.39 1.21
N SER A 126 -20.00 15.54 0.20
CA SER A 126 -19.04 15.61 -0.91
C SER A 126 -19.54 14.79 -2.09
N HIS A 127 -19.06 15.10 -3.29
CA HIS A 127 -19.32 14.32 -4.50
C HIS A 127 -18.12 14.34 -5.43
N ARG A 128 -18.02 13.35 -6.31
CA ARG A 128 -17.01 13.26 -7.35
C ARG A 128 -17.62 12.73 -8.63
N ASP A 129 -17.39 13.47 -9.70
CA ASP A 129 -17.85 13.12 -11.03
C ASP A 129 -16.69 12.47 -11.80
N PHE A 130 -17.02 11.56 -12.72
CA PHE A 130 -16.05 10.89 -13.57
C PHE A 130 -16.65 10.52 -14.93
N HIS A 131 -15.79 10.40 -15.94
CA HIS A 131 -16.18 9.86 -17.24
C HIS A 131 -16.37 8.35 -17.17
N VAL A 132 -17.46 7.83 -17.72
CA VAL A 132 -17.75 6.39 -17.77
C VAL A 132 -16.93 5.77 -18.89
N PRO A 133 -15.93 4.90 -18.60
CA PRO A 133 -15.11 4.32 -19.66
C PRO A 133 -15.96 3.42 -20.56
N GLU A 134 -15.74 3.52 -21.87
CA GLU A 134 -16.47 2.75 -22.86
C GLU A 134 -16.34 1.25 -22.61
N GLY A 135 -17.43 0.51 -22.85
CA GLY A 135 -17.45 -0.95 -22.68
C GLY A 135 -17.42 -1.45 -21.24
N SER A 136 -17.45 -0.57 -20.24
CA SER A 136 -17.44 -0.96 -18.82
C SER A 136 -18.68 -1.77 -18.43
N SER A 137 -18.46 -2.84 -17.66
CA SER A 137 -19.54 -3.49 -16.92
C SER A 137 -19.85 -2.71 -15.64
N LYS A 138 -21.04 -2.93 -15.07
CA LYS A 138 -21.39 -2.35 -13.76
C LYS A 138 -20.36 -2.74 -12.69
N ALA A 139 -19.91 -4.00 -12.70
CA ALA A 139 -18.91 -4.49 -11.75
C ALA A 139 -17.57 -3.76 -11.90
N SER A 140 -17.16 -3.48 -13.15
CA SER A 140 -15.92 -2.76 -13.46
C SER A 140 -15.98 -1.30 -13.03
N LEU A 141 -17.10 -0.62 -13.32
CA LEU A 141 -17.35 0.74 -12.82
C LEU A 141 -17.29 0.81 -11.29
N TYR A 142 -17.95 -0.14 -10.62
CA TYR A 142 -17.99 -0.20 -9.16
C TYR A 142 -16.59 -0.37 -8.55
N ARG A 143 -15.76 -1.24 -9.13
CA ARG A 143 -14.41 -1.57 -8.60
C ARG A 143 -13.33 -0.58 -9.00
N GLY A 144 -13.50 0.15 -10.10
CA GLY A 144 -12.59 1.17 -10.56
C GLY A 144 -13.09 2.58 -10.21
N PRO A 145 -13.65 3.33 -11.18
CA PRO A 145 -13.99 4.75 -11.02
C PRO A 145 -14.84 5.08 -9.78
N VAL A 146 -15.88 4.29 -9.48
CA VAL A 146 -16.75 4.51 -8.31
C VAL A 146 -15.97 4.38 -7.01
N THR A 147 -15.09 3.38 -6.91
CA THR A 147 -14.31 3.14 -5.70
C THR A 147 -13.26 4.23 -5.49
N ASP A 148 -12.60 4.68 -6.56
CA ASP A 148 -11.62 5.78 -6.49
C ASP A 148 -12.33 7.11 -6.12
N ALA A 149 -13.48 7.41 -6.73
CA ALA A 149 -14.31 8.57 -6.42
C ALA A 149 -14.85 8.56 -4.96
N ALA A 150 -15.27 7.39 -4.46
CA ALA A 150 -15.74 7.24 -3.09
C ALA A 150 -14.64 7.55 -2.06
N VAL A 151 -13.42 7.10 -2.31
CA VAL A 151 -12.25 7.39 -1.46
C VAL A 151 -12.00 8.90 -1.41
N GLU A 152 -12.06 9.59 -2.54
CA GLU A 152 -11.89 11.04 -2.59
C GLU A 152 -13.02 11.81 -1.88
N CYS A 153 -14.26 11.32 -1.98
CA CYS A 153 -15.39 11.89 -1.24
C CYS A 153 -15.17 11.80 0.28
N VAL A 154 -14.67 10.65 0.76
CA VAL A 154 -14.36 10.45 2.18
C VAL A 154 -13.20 11.33 2.63
N ASP A 155 -12.13 11.46 1.83
CA ASP A 155 -11.01 12.36 2.14
C ASP A 155 -11.48 13.82 2.26
N GLU A 156 -12.37 14.29 1.38
CA GLU A 156 -12.95 15.63 1.49
C GLU A 156 -13.85 15.78 2.73
N PHE A 157 -14.69 14.78 3.03
CA PHE A 157 -15.52 14.78 4.21
C PHE A 157 -14.68 14.91 5.48
N LEU A 158 -13.60 14.13 5.62
CA LEU A 158 -12.73 14.18 6.78
C LEU A 158 -12.13 15.59 6.98
N VAL A 159 -11.81 16.31 5.91
CA VAL A 159 -11.32 17.69 5.99
C VAL A 159 -12.44 18.64 6.48
N LYS A 160 -13.65 18.52 5.94
CA LYS A 160 -14.82 19.33 6.34
C LYS A 160 -15.21 19.08 7.80
N PHE A 161 -15.29 17.81 8.19
CA PHE A 161 -15.67 17.38 9.53
C PHE A 161 -14.71 17.93 10.60
N ARG A 162 -13.40 17.88 10.35
CA ARG A 162 -12.38 18.41 11.28
C ARG A 162 -12.38 19.93 11.41
N SER A 163 -12.57 20.64 10.30
CA SER A 163 -12.50 22.11 10.29
C SER A 163 -13.74 22.76 10.94
N GLY A 164 -14.74 21.97 11.32
CA GLY A 164 -16.06 22.50 11.69
C GLY A 164 -16.73 23.25 10.53
N ALA A 165 -16.25 23.09 9.30
CA ALA A 165 -16.75 23.78 8.13
C ALA A 165 -18.15 23.26 7.77
N ARG A 166 -19.13 24.10 8.15
CA ARG A 166 -20.57 24.20 7.85
C ARG A 166 -21.25 23.07 7.05
N THR A 167 -22.28 22.56 7.71
CA THR A 167 -23.57 22.03 7.24
C THR A 167 -23.62 21.49 5.80
N PRO A 168 -23.78 20.17 5.60
CA PRO A 168 -24.03 19.61 4.27
C PRO A 168 -25.30 20.22 3.68
N LYS A 169 -25.34 20.37 2.35
CA LYS A 169 -26.47 20.97 1.62
C LYS A 169 -27.34 19.90 1.02
N ARG A 170 -28.66 20.09 1.02
CA ARG A 170 -29.55 19.19 0.26
C ARG A 170 -29.36 19.39 -1.24
N PRO A 171 -29.60 18.36 -2.07
CA PRO A 171 -29.48 18.49 -3.52
C PRO A 171 -30.27 19.68 -4.10
N GLY A 172 -31.49 19.96 -3.60
CA GLY A 172 -32.30 21.10 -4.03
C GLY A 172 -31.74 22.49 -3.68
N GLU A 173 -30.76 22.57 -2.78
CA GLU A 173 -30.06 23.81 -2.38
C GLU A 173 -28.77 24.02 -3.18
N MET A 174 -28.39 23.06 -4.02
CA MET A 174 -27.19 23.10 -4.85
C MET A 174 -27.52 23.68 -6.24
N GLN A 175 -26.49 24.10 -6.97
CA GLN A 175 -26.68 24.58 -8.34
C GLN A 175 -27.21 23.45 -9.22
N LYS A 176 -28.14 23.76 -10.13
CA LYS A 176 -28.71 22.76 -11.07
C LYS A 176 -27.64 22.03 -11.89
N ALA A 177 -26.54 22.71 -12.25
CA ALA A 177 -25.42 22.09 -12.95
C ALA A 177 -24.72 20.98 -12.14
N THR A 178 -24.81 21.05 -10.80
CA THR A 178 -24.25 20.06 -9.87
C THR A 178 -25.27 18.95 -9.58
N ALA A 179 -26.52 19.30 -9.26
CA ALA A 179 -27.60 18.38 -8.93
C ALA A 179 -28.35 17.92 -10.19
N ARG A 180 -27.71 17.07 -10.99
CA ARG A 180 -28.22 16.58 -12.29
C ARG A 180 -28.89 15.21 -12.25
N GLY A 181 -28.85 14.52 -11.10
CA GLY A 181 -29.43 13.19 -10.96
C GLY A 181 -30.95 13.19 -10.81
N GLU A 182 -31.52 11.98 -10.85
CA GLU A 182 -32.95 11.73 -10.71
C GLU A 182 -33.18 10.47 -9.83
N TRP A 183 -34.41 10.33 -9.32
CA TRP A 183 -34.80 9.06 -8.70
C TRP A 183 -34.93 7.97 -9.77
N ARG A 184 -34.33 6.81 -9.51
CA ARG A 184 -34.34 5.67 -10.41
C ARG A 184 -34.96 4.46 -9.74
N ASP A 185 -36.05 3.99 -10.31
CA ASP A 185 -36.71 2.78 -9.83
C ASP A 185 -35.82 1.55 -9.96
N ARG A 186 -36.19 0.51 -9.21
CA ARG A 186 -35.53 -0.78 -9.32
C ARG A 186 -35.71 -1.30 -10.75
N MET A 187 -34.60 -1.56 -11.43
CA MET A 187 -34.63 -2.06 -12.80
C MET A 187 -35.20 -3.49 -12.83
N GLU A 188 -36.22 -3.68 -13.64
CA GLU A 188 -37.00 -4.89 -13.76
C GLU A 188 -36.28 -5.99 -14.57
N ALA A 189 -36.77 -7.22 -14.46
CA ALA A 189 -36.17 -8.35 -15.18
C ALA A 189 -36.33 -8.23 -16.71
N SER A 190 -37.44 -7.66 -17.18
CA SER A 190 -37.74 -7.45 -18.61
C SER A 190 -36.71 -6.54 -19.28
N GLU A 191 -36.27 -5.48 -18.58
CA GLU A 191 -35.32 -4.49 -19.10
C GLU A 191 -33.92 -5.06 -19.35
N ARG A 192 -33.61 -6.16 -18.67
CA ARG A 192 -32.33 -6.87 -18.71
C ARG A 192 -32.40 -8.15 -19.56
N THR A 193 -33.56 -8.44 -20.15
CA THR A 193 -33.76 -9.68 -20.92
C THR A 193 -33.19 -9.49 -22.32
N VAL A 194 -32.24 -10.32 -22.69
CA VAL A 194 -31.66 -10.43 -24.02
C VAL A 194 -32.67 -11.16 -24.90
N ASP A 195 -33.13 -10.48 -25.93
CA ASP A 195 -33.88 -11.07 -27.04
C ASP A 195 -32.97 -11.11 -28.26
N TRP A 196 -32.41 -12.29 -28.53
CA TRP A 196 -31.47 -12.46 -29.63
C TRP A 196 -32.05 -12.10 -30.99
N ARG A 197 -33.39 -12.15 -31.18
CA ARG A 197 -34.02 -11.86 -32.47
C ARG A 197 -34.07 -10.38 -32.78
N THR A 198 -34.22 -9.54 -31.75
CA THR A 198 -34.44 -8.10 -31.90
C THR A 198 -33.26 -7.26 -31.42
N ASP A 199 -32.48 -7.76 -30.47
CA ASP A 199 -31.35 -7.02 -29.92
C ASP A 199 -30.15 -7.08 -30.88
N ASP A 200 -29.62 -5.91 -31.22
CA ASP A 200 -28.33 -5.78 -31.89
C ASP A 200 -27.16 -6.07 -30.92
N THR A 201 -25.95 -6.24 -31.47
CA THR A 201 -24.75 -6.56 -30.68
C THR A 201 -24.55 -5.60 -29.50
N GLU A 202 -24.76 -4.30 -29.71
CA GLU A 202 -24.59 -3.31 -28.64
C GLU A 202 -25.65 -3.44 -27.54
N THR A 203 -26.90 -3.68 -27.91
CA THR A 203 -27.99 -3.83 -26.96
C THR A 203 -27.77 -5.07 -26.08
N VAL A 204 -27.35 -6.19 -26.67
CA VAL A 204 -26.96 -7.39 -25.92
C VAL A 204 -25.81 -7.06 -24.96
N LEU A 205 -24.74 -6.42 -25.44
CA LEU A 205 -23.59 -6.04 -24.61
C LEU A 205 -24.02 -5.18 -23.42
N ARG A 206 -24.86 -4.16 -23.62
CA ARG A 206 -25.37 -3.30 -22.53
C ARG A 206 -26.19 -4.06 -21.51
N LYS A 207 -27.16 -4.88 -21.96
CA LYS A 207 -28.03 -5.66 -21.07
C LYS A 207 -27.23 -6.62 -20.20
N VAL A 208 -26.21 -7.27 -20.76
CA VAL A 208 -25.30 -8.14 -19.99
C VAL A 208 -24.42 -7.29 -19.06
N ARG A 209 -23.77 -6.23 -19.55
CA ARG A 209 -22.86 -5.36 -18.77
C ARG A 209 -23.53 -4.68 -17.58
N CYS A 210 -24.78 -4.18 -17.72
CA CYS A 210 -25.51 -3.56 -16.62
C CYS A 210 -25.91 -4.58 -15.53
N SER A 211 -26.01 -5.86 -15.92
CA SER A 211 -26.39 -6.97 -15.06
C SER A 211 -25.19 -7.77 -14.52
N ASP A 212 -23.96 -7.46 -14.95
CA ASP A 212 -22.73 -8.09 -14.49
C ASP A 212 -22.17 -7.34 -13.27
N SER A 213 -21.90 -7.98 -12.13
CA SER A 213 -21.85 -9.43 -11.90
C SER A 213 -23.11 -10.02 -11.28
N THR A 214 -24.13 -9.20 -11.03
CA THR A 214 -25.42 -9.60 -10.43
C THR A 214 -26.48 -8.60 -10.88
N PRO A 215 -27.68 -9.04 -11.28
CA PRO A 215 -28.25 -10.39 -11.18
C PRO A 215 -27.90 -11.34 -12.35
N GLY A 216 -27.29 -10.83 -13.42
CA GLY A 216 -27.16 -11.50 -14.72
C GLY A 216 -28.35 -11.24 -15.63
N ALA A 217 -28.07 -10.97 -16.91
CA ALA A 217 -29.08 -10.73 -17.93
C ALA A 217 -29.84 -12.03 -18.21
N LEU A 218 -31.15 -11.97 -18.34
CA LEU A 218 -31.93 -13.15 -18.72
C LEU A 218 -31.78 -13.39 -20.22
N GLY A 219 -31.58 -14.63 -20.64
CA GLY A 219 -31.56 -15.00 -22.05
C GLY A 219 -31.86 -16.48 -22.24
N SER A 220 -32.15 -16.88 -23.48
CA SER A 220 -32.29 -18.29 -23.87
C SER A 220 -31.18 -18.66 -24.85
N LEU A 221 -30.52 -19.78 -24.62
CA LEU A 221 -29.53 -20.36 -25.54
C LEU A 221 -29.81 -21.86 -25.66
N LEU A 222 -29.91 -22.36 -26.90
CA LEU A 222 -30.23 -23.77 -27.18
C LEU A 222 -31.44 -24.30 -26.37
N GLY A 223 -32.48 -23.47 -26.22
CA GLY A 223 -33.70 -23.82 -25.47
C GLY A 223 -33.57 -23.74 -23.94
N ARG A 224 -32.39 -23.49 -23.40
CA ARG A 224 -32.18 -23.29 -21.96
C ARG A 224 -32.27 -21.84 -21.54
N ARG A 225 -33.04 -21.58 -20.49
CA ARG A 225 -33.13 -20.26 -19.85
C ARG A 225 -31.95 -20.05 -18.90
N LEU A 226 -31.19 -18.98 -19.13
CA LEU A 226 -29.93 -18.71 -18.44
C LEU A 226 -29.85 -17.26 -17.93
N ARG A 227 -28.98 -17.06 -16.95
CA ARG A 227 -28.43 -15.76 -16.58
C ARG A 227 -27.05 -15.60 -17.23
N LEU A 228 -26.89 -14.61 -18.11
CA LEU A 228 -25.71 -14.37 -18.94
C LEU A 228 -24.76 -13.33 -18.30
N PHE A 229 -23.45 -13.53 -18.46
CA PHE A 229 -22.38 -12.71 -17.92
C PHE A 229 -21.16 -12.66 -18.86
N GLY A 230 -20.30 -11.65 -18.68
CA GLY A 230 -19.03 -11.53 -19.39
C GLY A 230 -19.21 -11.53 -20.90
N ALA A 231 -19.92 -10.52 -21.41
CA ALA A 231 -20.18 -10.36 -22.84
C ALA A 231 -19.06 -9.61 -23.55
N HIS A 232 -18.64 -10.12 -24.71
CA HIS A 232 -17.60 -9.51 -25.55
C HIS A 232 -18.09 -9.40 -27.00
N ARG A 233 -17.66 -8.33 -27.68
CA ARG A 233 -17.94 -8.11 -29.09
C ARG A 233 -17.17 -9.12 -29.95
N GLU A 234 -17.77 -9.53 -31.06
CA GLU A 234 -17.09 -10.21 -32.17
C GLU A 234 -17.17 -9.34 -33.43
N GLU A 235 -16.02 -9.04 -34.03
CA GLU A 235 -15.89 -8.24 -35.25
C GLU A 235 -15.47 -9.07 -36.48
N GLY A 236 -14.98 -10.30 -36.29
CA GLY A 236 -14.63 -11.24 -37.34
C GLY A 236 -15.81 -11.56 -38.25
N GLU A 237 -15.56 -11.50 -39.56
CA GLU A 237 -16.58 -11.79 -40.57
C GLU A 237 -16.93 -13.29 -40.61
N GLU A 238 -16.01 -14.16 -40.19
CA GLU A 238 -16.20 -15.60 -40.18
C GLU A 238 -17.15 -16.11 -39.07
N LEU A 239 -17.38 -15.30 -38.03
CA LEU A 239 -18.29 -15.62 -36.93
C LEU A 239 -19.55 -14.74 -36.98
N ARG A 240 -20.24 -14.79 -38.11
CA ARG A 240 -21.56 -14.18 -38.31
C ARG A 240 -22.60 -15.24 -38.67
N GLY A 241 -23.83 -15.04 -38.22
CA GLY A 241 -24.93 -15.94 -38.54
C GLY A 241 -26.27 -15.44 -38.01
N GLU A 242 -27.30 -16.27 -38.16
CA GLU A 242 -28.67 -15.96 -37.75
C GLU A 242 -28.75 -15.57 -36.26
N PRO A 243 -29.55 -14.56 -35.90
CA PRO A 243 -29.66 -14.12 -34.52
C PRO A 243 -30.15 -15.25 -33.58
N GLY A 244 -29.42 -15.48 -32.49
CA GLY A 244 -29.65 -16.55 -31.51
C GLY A 244 -29.01 -17.89 -31.86
N ARG A 245 -28.41 -18.04 -33.05
CA ARG A 245 -27.64 -19.24 -33.43
C ARG A 245 -26.30 -19.25 -32.70
N LEU A 246 -25.92 -20.41 -32.17
CA LEU A 246 -24.59 -20.63 -31.63
C LEU A 246 -23.60 -20.83 -32.79
N LEU A 247 -22.56 -20.02 -32.85
CA LEU A 247 -21.61 -19.96 -33.97
C LEU A 247 -20.31 -20.71 -33.68
N ALA A 248 -19.80 -20.61 -32.46
CA ALA A 248 -18.54 -21.23 -32.04
C ALA A 248 -18.45 -21.33 -30.52
N THR A 249 -17.54 -22.19 -30.04
CA THR A 249 -17.00 -22.13 -28.67
C THR A 249 -15.54 -21.68 -28.68
N ARG A 250 -15.05 -21.15 -27.57
CA ARG A 250 -13.63 -20.82 -27.35
C ARG A 250 -13.35 -20.66 -25.88
N ASP A 251 -12.41 -21.42 -25.33
CA ASP A 251 -11.92 -21.26 -23.95
C ASP A 251 -13.07 -21.25 -22.91
N GLY A 252 -14.12 -22.06 -23.14
CA GLY A 252 -15.29 -22.12 -22.27
C GLY A 252 -16.38 -21.06 -22.53
N ALA A 253 -16.14 -20.09 -23.40
CA ALA A 253 -17.14 -19.13 -23.89
C ALA A 253 -17.91 -19.66 -25.10
N VAL A 254 -19.05 -19.04 -25.40
CA VAL A 254 -19.85 -19.34 -26.59
C VAL A 254 -20.11 -18.07 -27.40
N CYS A 255 -20.00 -18.14 -28.72
CA CYS A 255 -20.30 -17.06 -29.65
C CYS A 255 -21.72 -17.22 -30.19
N VAL A 256 -22.53 -16.17 -30.10
CA VAL A 256 -23.95 -16.18 -30.48
C VAL A 256 -24.20 -15.08 -31.50
N GLY A 257 -24.92 -15.40 -32.58
CA GLY A 257 -25.40 -14.41 -33.54
C GLY A 257 -26.34 -13.40 -32.87
N ALA A 258 -26.17 -12.12 -33.17
CA ALA A 258 -27.03 -11.02 -32.74
C ALA A 258 -27.58 -10.28 -33.98
N GLY A 259 -28.49 -9.33 -33.79
CA GLY A 259 -29.23 -8.70 -34.90
C GLY A 259 -28.35 -8.11 -36.03
N ASN A 260 -27.13 -7.66 -35.74
CA ASN A 260 -26.20 -7.08 -36.73
C ASN A 260 -24.75 -7.60 -36.64
N GLY A 261 -24.51 -8.71 -35.94
CA GLY A 261 -23.17 -9.21 -35.68
C GLY A 261 -23.17 -10.44 -34.77
N ALA A 262 -22.19 -10.55 -33.88
CA ALA A 262 -22.15 -11.63 -32.89
C ALA A 262 -21.61 -11.13 -31.53
N VAL A 263 -21.91 -11.90 -30.49
CA VAL A 263 -21.50 -11.64 -29.11
C VAL A 263 -21.01 -12.93 -28.47
N TRP A 264 -19.85 -12.86 -27.84
CA TRP A 264 -19.36 -13.91 -26.96
C TRP A 264 -19.94 -13.77 -25.57
N ILE A 265 -20.44 -14.87 -24.99
CA ILE A 265 -20.86 -14.95 -23.59
C ILE A 265 -19.94 -15.93 -22.87
N SER A 266 -19.03 -15.40 -22.05
CA SER A 266 -18.06 -16.23 -21.35
C SER A 266 -18.66 -17.06 -20.23
N HIS A 267 -19.66 -16.53 -19.52
CA HIS A 267 -20.21 -17.18 -18.34
C HIS A 267 -21.74 -17.19 -18.30
N ALA A 268 -22.29 -18.28 -17.78
CA ALA A 268 -23.72 -18.44 -17.58
C ALA A 268 -24.04 -19.05 -16.21
N ARG A 269 -25.30 -18.92 -15.80
CA ARG A 269 -25.84 -19.55 -14.60
C ARG A 269 -27.29 -19.98 -14.84
N VAL A 270 -27.59 -21.24 -14.56
CA VAL A 270 -28.97 -21.75 -14.46
C VAL A 270 -29.61 -21.30 -13.15
N GLU A 271 -30.95 -21.25 -13.11
CA GLU A 271 -31.66 -20.93 -11.87
C GLU A 271 -31.28 -21.87 -10.72
N GLY A 272 -31.04 -21.32 -9.53
CA GLY A 272 -30.53 -22.09 -8.39
C GLY A 272 -29.09 -22.62 -8.53
N GLY A 273 -28.44 -22.44 -9.68
CA GLY A 273 -27.07 -22.91 -9.94
C GLY A 273 -25.96 -21.92 -9.54
N VAL A 274 -24.74 -22.25 -9.95
CA VAL A 274 -23.54 -21.41 -9.77
C VAL A 274 -23.09 -20.84 -11.11
N LYS A 275 -22.31 -19.75 -11.09
CA LYS A 275 -21.81 -19.13 -12.33
C LYS A 275 -20.61 -19.94 -12.86
N LEU A 276 -20.70 -20.42 -14.09
CA LEU A 276 -19.70 -21.27 -14.75
C LEU A 276 -19.41 -20.78 -16.17
N PRO A 277 -18.31 -21.23 -16.80
CA PRO A 277 -18.10 -21.04 -18.24
C PRO A 277 -19.31 -21.53 -19.02
N THR A 278 -19.79 -20.72 -19.98
CA THR A 278 -21.06 -21.00 -20.68
C THR A 278 -21.03 -22.34 -21.40
N ALA A 279 -19.90 -22.70 -22.02
CA ALA A 279 -19.75 -23.96 -22.73
C ALA A 279 -19.90 -25.17 -21.78
N SER A 280 -19.44 -25.05 -20.54
CA SER A 280 -19.62 -26.10 -19.52
C SER A 280 -21.08 -26.24 -19.07
N VAL A 281 -21.86 -25.14 -19.07
CA VAL A 281 -23.29 -25.15 -18.73
C VAL A 281 -24.14 -25.79 -19.83
N LEU A 282 -23.68 -25.69 -21.08
CA LEU A 282 -24.37 -26.13 -22.29
C LEU A 282 -23.66 -27.32 -22.96
N ALA A 283 -22.84 -28.09 -22.24
CA ALA A 283 -21.95 -29.08 -22.84
C ALA A 283 -22.69 -30.14 -23.66
N GLU A 284 -23.82 -30.64 -23.14
CA GLU A 284 -24.68 -31.61 -23.83
C GLU A 284 -25.32 -30.99 -25.08
N GLU A 285 -25.86 -29.78 -24.95
CA GLU A 285 -26.54 -29.09 -26.06
C GLU A 285 -25.57 -28.67 -27.17
N ILE A 286 -24.34 -28.25 -26.82
CA ILE A 286 -23.27 -27.90 -27.77
C ILE A 286 -22.85 -29.13 -28.57
N SER A 287 -22.65 -30.26 -27.87
CA SER A 287 -22.30 -31.54 -28.50
C SER A 287 -23.40 -32.00 -29.46
N ALA A 288 -24.67 -31.93 -29.03
CA ALA A 288 -25.83 -32.28 -29.86
C ALA A 288 -26.01 -31.35 -31.07
N ALA A 289 -25.65 -30.07 -30.93
CA ALA A 289 -25.72 -29.09 -32.02
C ALA A 289 -24.52 -29.14 -32.98
N GLY A 290 -23.47 -29.92 -32.67
CA GLY A 290 -22.27 -30.03 -33.49
C GLY A 290 -21.48 -28.71 -33.61
N VAL A 291 -21.50 -27.87 -32.57
CA VAL A 291 -20.79 -26.58 -32.58
C VAL A 291 -19.33 -26.79 -32.22
N GLU A 292 -18.44 -26.35 -33.11
CA GLU A 292 -17.00 -26.55 -32.99
C GLU A 292 -16.31 -25.47 -32.12
N GLU A 293 -15.18 -25.84 -31.54
CA GLU A 293 -14.27 -24.90 -30.88
C GLU A 293 -13.38 -24.20 -31.91
N VAL A 294 -13.38 -22.88 -31.90
CA VAL A 294 -12.57 -22.04 -32.80
C VAL A 294 -11.47 -21.39 -31.96
N PRO A 295 -10.26 -22.01 -31.88
CA PRO A 295 -9.19 -21.51 -31.04
C PRO A 295 -8.68 -20.15 -31.55
N TYR A 296 -8.13 -19.36 -30.64
CA TYR A 296 -7.46 -18.11 -30.96
C TYR A 296 -6.13 -18.05 -30.23
N SER A 297 -5.02 -18.02 -30.98
CA SER A 297 -3.69 -18.06 -30.39
C SER A 297 -3.44 -16.82 -29.51
N PRO A 298 -2.89 -16.97 -28.29
CA PRO A 298 -2.43 -15.85 -27.48
C PRO A 298 -1.40 -14.97 -28.19
N PHE A 299 -0.66 -15.53 -29.15
CA PHE A 299 0.42 -14.85 -29.89
C PHE A 299 -0.03 -14.37 -31.28
N SER A 300 -1.34 -14.36 -31.55
CA SER A 300 -1.88 -13.82 -32.80
C SER A 300 -1.52 -12.34 -32.98
N SER A 301 -1.09 -11.97 -34.19
CA SER A 301 -0.87 -10.58 -34.60
C SER A 301 -2.18 -9.85 -34.96
N ASP A 302 -3.30 -10.56 -34.97
CA ASP A 302 -4.61 -9.98 -35.21
C ASP A 302 -5.14 -9.26 -33.94
N HIS A 303 -5.51 -8.00 -34.12
CA HIS A 303 -5.92 -7.07 -33.06
C HIS A 303 -7.42 -6.74 -33.10
N ARG A 304 -8.24 -7.47 -33.87
CA ARG A 304 -9.69 -7.27 -33.91
C ARG A 304 -10.35 -7.49 -32.54
N ALA A 305 -11.53 -6.89 -32.34
CA ALA A 305 -12.31 -7.17 -31.14
C ALA A 305 -12.95 -8.56 -31.23
N THR A 306 -12.41 -9.50 -30.46
CA THR A 306 -12.94 -10.85 -30.30
C THR A 306 -12.73 -11.31 -28.85
N PHE A 307 -13.34 -12.44 -28.45
CA PHE A 307 -13.08 -13.01 -27.13
C PHE A 307 -11.71 -13.70 -27.07
N ARG A 308 -10.88 -13.26 -26.14
CA ARG A 308 -9.62 -13.89 -25.76
C ARG A 308 -9.41 -13.70 -24.27
N GLU A 309 -9.05 -14.77 -23.57
CA GLU A 309 -8.70 -14.68 -22.15
C GLU A 309 -7.22 -14.39 -21.93
N ILE A 310 -6.35 -14.85 -22.83
CA ILE A 310 -4.90 -14.73 -22.74
C ILE A 310 -4.40 -14.14 -24.06
N TRP A 311 -3.50 -13.17 -24.00
CA TRP A 311 -2.82 -12.64 -25.19
C TRP A 311 -1.45 -12.09 -24.85
N TYR A 312 -0.56 -12.10 -25.83
CA TYR A 312 0.80 -11.61 -25.70
C TYR A 312 0.99 -10.37 -26.58
N GLU A 313 1.66 -9.37 -26.01
CA GLU A 313 2.09 -8.18 -26.73
C GLU A 313 3.58 -7.96 -26.48
N GLN A 314 4.33 -7.58 -27.52
CA GLN A 314 5.72 -7.20 -27.36
C GLN A 314 5.94 -5.78 -27.86
N VAL A 315 6.65 -4.98 -27.05
CA VAL A 315 7.14 -3.66 -27.44
C VAL A 315 8.63 -3.62 -27.16
N GLU A 316 9.44 -3.53 -28.21
CA GLU A 316 10.91 -3.58 -28.12
C GLU A 316 11.35 -4.87 -27.37
N HIS A 317 12.02 -4.72 -26.23
CA HIS A 317 12.51 -5.82 -25.40
C HIS A 317 11.57 -6.20 -24.24
N VAL A 318 10.35 -5.65 -24.21
CA VAL A 318 9.37 -5.89 -23.15
C VAL A 318 8.22 -6.72 -23.71
N GLY A 319 8.12 -7.97 -23.25
CA GLY A 319 6.98 -8.85 -23.49
C GLY A 319 5.95 -8.70 -22.39
N ILE A 320 4.67 -8.60 -22.74
CA ILE A 320 3.55 -8.50 -21.81
C ILE A 320 2.61 -9.67 -22.11
N LEU A 321 2.58 -10.64 -21.19
CA LEU A 321 1.60 -11.70 -21.19
C LEU A 321 0.39 -11.26 -20.37
N ASN A 322 -0.69 -10.99 -21.09
CA ASN A 322 -1.94 -10.51 -20.55
C ASN A 322 -2.88 -11.67 -20.31
N PHE A 323 -3.63 -11.62 -19.20
CA PHE A 323 -4.74 -12.55 -18.95
C PHE A 323 -5.92 -11.83 -18.30
N ASN A 324 -7.16 -12.25 -18.61
CA ASN A 324 -8.40 -11.66 -18.11
C ASN A 324 -9.41 -12.76 -17.76
N PHE A 325 -9.17 -13.45 -16.65
CA PHE A 325 -10.08 -14.47 -16.16
C PHE A 325 -11.24 -13.83 -15.38
N HIS A 326 -12.46 -14.30 -15.62
CA HIS A 326 -13.66 -13.71 -15.04
C HIS A 326 -13.64 -13.73 -13.50
N ASN A 327 -13.82 -12.57 -12.86
CA ASN A 327 -13.65 -12.35 -11.41
C ASN A 327 -12.26 -12.73 -10.86
N GLY A 328 -11.23 -12.87 -11.71
CA GLY A 328 -9.88 -13.28 -11.31
C GLY A 328 -9.77 -14.72 -10.79
N ALA A 329 -10.84 -15.52 -10.89
CA ALA A 329 -10.80 -16.93 -10.49
C ALA A 329 -10.13 -17.75 -11.59
N MET A 330 -9.19 -18.64 -11.23
CA MET A 330 -8.37 -19.38 -12.20
C MET A 330 -8.70 -20.86 -12.14
N SER A 331 -9.42 -21.38 -13.14
CA SER A 331 -9.73 -22.82 -13.23
C SER A 331 -8.48 -23.63 -13.54
N THR A 332 -8.54 -24.95 -13.34
CA THR A 332 -7.44 -25.85 -13.71
C THR A 332 -7.02 -25.67 -15.18
N ASP A 333 -7.98 -25.56 -16.09
CA ASP A 333 -7.75 -25.35 -17.51
C ASP A 333 -7.11 -23.97 -17.81
N GLN A 334 -7.66 -22.90 -17.25
CA GLN A 334 -7.11 -21.54 -17.38
C GLN A 334 -5.67 -21.45 -16.89
N CYS A 335 -5.34 -22.13 -15.78
CA CYS A 335 -3.97 -22.19 -15.25
C CYS A 335 -3.03 -22.92 -16.21
N ARG A 336 -3.46 -24.03 -16.82
CA ARG A 336 -2.67 -24.78 -17.80
C ARG A 336 -2.41 -23.96 -19.05
N ARG A 337 -3.45 -23.37 -19.64
CA ARG A 337 -3.31 -22.48 -20.81
C ARG A 337 -2.40 -21.29 -20.53
N LEU A 338 -2.52 -20.66 -19.36
CA LEU A 338 -1.63 -19.56 -18.97
C LEU A 338 -0.18 -20.03 -18.75
N THR A 339 0.01 -21.23 -18.19
CA THR A 339 1.34 -21.83 -18.02
C THR A 339 1.99 -22.12 -19.37
N GLU A 340 1.24 -22.66 -20.33
CA GLU A 340 1.70 -22.92 -21.69
C GLU A 340 2.07 -21.61 -22.41
N ALA A 341 1.19 -20.61 -22.38
CA ALA A 341 1.48 -19.29 -22.93
C ALA A 341 2.69 -18.63 -22.25
N TYR A 342 2.87 -18.80 -20.93
CA TYR A 342 4.05 -18.30 -20.23
C TYR A 342 5.33 -19.00 -20.68
N ARG A 343 5.29 -20.33 -20.88
CA ARG A 343 6.42 -21.11 -21.40
C ARG A 343 6.81 -20.69 -22.81
N GLU A 344 5.85 -20.40 -23.66
CA GLU A 344 6.08 -19.89 -25.01
C GLU A 344 6.67 -18.47 -24.98
N ALA A 345 6.09 -17.56 -24.18
CA ALA A 345 6.59 -16.19 -24.02
C ALA A 345 8.04 -16.15 -23.47
N LYS A 346 8.42 -17.14 -22.66
CA LYS A 346 9.78 -17.32 -22.13
C LYS A 346 10.82 -17.70 -23.20
N GLN A 347 10.38 -18.22 -24.36
CA GLN A 347 11.27 -18.53 -25.49
C GLN A 347 11.46 -17.34 -26.44
N LEU A 348 10.63 -16.30 -26.34
CA LEU A 348 10.73 -15.09 -27.17
C LEU A 348 11.88 -14.18 -26.72
N ASP A 349 12.30 -13.26 -27.59
CA ASP A 349 13.49 -12.40 -27.39
C ASP A 349 13.24 -11.18 -26.47
N ALA A 350 12.10 -11.13 -25.80
CA ALA A 350 11.88 -10.15 -24.73
C ALA A 350 12.91 -10.37 -23.61
N LYS A 351 13.49 -9.29 -23.07
CA LYS A 351 14.40 -9.31 -21.91
C LYS A 351 13.66 -9.11 -20.59
N VAL A 352 12.50 -8.45 -20.65
CA VAL A 352 11.55 -8.32 -19.53
C VAL A 352 10.27 -9.03 -19.93
N LEU A 353 9.78 -9.92 -19.06
CA LEU A 353 8.46 -10.55 -19.21
C LEU A 353 7.54 -10.08 -18.09
N ILE A 354 6.48 -9.38 -18.49
CA ILE A 354 5.46 -8.86 -17.60
C ILE A 354 4.25 -9.80 -17.64
N LEU A 355 3.88 -10.35 -16.48
CA LEU A 355 2.61 -11.01 -16.27
C LEU A 355 1.59 -9.97 -15.81
N GLN A 356 0.62 -9.64 -16.66
CA GLN A 356 -0.36 -8.58 -16.42
C GLN A 356 -1.78 -9.15 -16.36
N GLY A 357 -2.40 -9.04 -15.19
CA GLY A 357 -3.83 -9.28 -15.06
C GLY A 357 -4.60 -8.07 -15.59
N ASN A 358 -5.44 -8.29 -16.60
CA ASN A 358 -6.32 -7.28 -17.17
C ASN A 358 -7.74 -7.51 -16.69
N GLY A 359 -8.49 -6.41 -16.54
CA GLY A 359 -9.85 -6.43 -16.02
C GLY A 359 -9.92 -6.05 -14.54
N ASP A 360 -10.92 -6.60 -13.85
CA ASP A 360 -11.31 -6.16 -12.51
C ASP A 360 -10.48 -6.76 -11.37
N PHE A 361 -9.60 -7.71 -11.67
CA PHE A 361 -8.75 -8.43 -10.73
C PHE A 361 -7.42 -8.79 -11.40
N PHE A 362 -6.36 -8.90 -10.60
CA PHE A 362 -5.17 -9.62 -11.06
C PHE A 362 -5.43 -11.12 -11.00
N SER A 363 -5.66 -11.65 -9.79
CA SER A 363 -6.11 -13.03 -9.57
C SER A 363 -6.65 -13.18 -8.15
N ASN A 364 -7.60 -14.08 -7.96
CA ASN A 364 -8.14 -14.50 -6.67
C ASN A 364 -7.79 -15.97 -6.33
N GLY A 365 -6.90 -16.59 -7.11
CA GLY A 365 -6.48 -17.99 -6.93
C GLY A 365 -7.50 -18.99 -7.51
N ILE A 366 -7.68 -20.12 -6.81
CA ILE A 366 -8.49 -21.26 -7.26
C ILE A 366 -9.94 -20.90 -7.63
N HIS A 367 -10.49 -21.59 -8.63
CA HIS A 367 -11.83 -21.30 -9.15
C HIS A 367 -12.93 -22.05 -8.39
N LEU A 368 -13.31 -21.51 -7.23
CA LEU A 368 -14.27 -22.13 -6.32
C LEU A 368 -15.61 -22.55 -6.96
N ASN A 369 -16.12 -21.83 -7.96
CA ASN A 369 -17.36 -22.24 -8.63
C ASN A 369 -17.20 -23.50 -9.50
N VAL A 370 -16.06 -23.65 -10.19
CA VAL A 370 -15.78 -24.82 -11.04
C VAL A 370 -15.52 -26.02 -10.14
N ILE A 371 -14.75 -25.81 -9.06
CA ILE A 371 -14.56 -26.80 -8.00
C ILE A 371 -15.90 -27.28 -7.43
N GLU A 372 -16.80 -26.35 -7.07
CA GLU A 372 -18.10 -26.69 -6.49
C GLU A 372 -19.04 -27.40 -7.46
N ALA A 373 -18.91 -27.15 -8.77
CA ALA A 373 -19.70 -27.79 -9.80
C ALA A 373 -19.14 -29.15 -10.27
N ALA A 374 -17.88 -29.45 -9.94
CA ALA A 374 -17.24 -30.69 -10.35
C ALA A 374 -17.87 -31.91 -9.66
N PRO A 375 -17.92 -33.09 -10.32
CA PRO A 375 -18.42 -34.31 -9.71
C PRO A 375 -17.65 -34.74 -8.45
N ARG A 376 -16.37 -34.40 -8.39
CA ARG A 376 -15.47 -34.62 -7.25
C ARG A 376 -14.74 -33.32 -6.89
N PRO A 377 -15.37 -32.43 -6.10
CA PRO A 377 -14.84 -31.11 -5.79
C PRO A 377 -13.44 -31.12 -5.16
N GLU A 378 -13.14 -32.09 -4.29
CA GLU A 378 -11.83 -32.29 -3.67
C GLU A 378 -10.74 -32.56 -4.72
N GLN A 379 -11.04 -33.39 -5.72
CA GLN A 379 -10.11 -33.71 -6.80
C GLN A 379 -9.89 -32.53 -7.75
N GLU A 380 -10.95 -31.76 -8.04
CA GLU A 380 -10.83 -30.54 -8.83
C GLU A 380 -10.06 -29.45 -8.07
N ALA A 381 -10.31 -29.27 -6.78
CA ALA A 381 -9.55 -28.34 -5.95
C ALA A 381 -8.06 -28.69 -5.92
N TRP A 382 -7.73 -29.97 -5.79
CA TRP A 382 -6.36 -30.47 -5.83
C TRP A 382 -5.69 -30.25 -7.19
N SER A 383 -6.40 -30.56 -8.27
CA SER A 383 -5.88 -30.34 -9.63
C SER A 383 -5.66 -28.85 -9.90
N ASN A 384 -6.55 -28.00 -9.40
CA ASN A 384 -6.48 -26.56 -9.58
C ASN A 384 -5.29 -25.95 -8.83
N ILE A 385 -5.07 -26.30 -7.55
CA ILE A 385 -3.93 -25.75 -6.80
C ILE A 385 -2.59 -26.21 -7.38
N CYS A 386 -2.49 -27.48 -7.81
CA CYS A 386 -1.31 -27.98 -8.50
C CYS A 386 -1.03 -27.21 -9.81
N ALA A 387 -2.08 -26.88 -10.57
CA ALA A 387 -1.94 -26.11 -11.81
C ALA A 387 -1.51 -24.65 -11.56
N ILE A 388 -1.95 -24.02 -10.47
CA ILE A 388 -1.45 -22.69 -10.07
C ILE A 388 0.02 -22.79 -9.64
N ASP A 389 0.38 -23.79 -8.82
CA ASP A 389 1.77 -24.02 -8.41
C ASP A 389 2.70 -24.21 -9.61
N ASP A 390 2.24 -24.89 -10.66
CA ASP A 390 3.03 -25.07 -11.88
C ASP A 390 3.28 -23.74 -12.60
N LEU A 391 2.27 -22.87 -12.70
CA LEU A 391 2.43 -21.51 -13.22
C LEU A 391 3.43 -20.70 -12.36
N VAL A 392 3.25 -20.70 -11.05
CA VAL A 392 4.11 -20.00 -10.09
C VAL A 392 5.55 -20.46 -10.20
N ARG A 393 5.75 -21.78 -10.32
CA ARG A 393 7.06 -22.38 -10.54
C ARG A 393 7.69 -21.85 -11.83
N GLU A 394 6.96 -21.80 -12.95
CA GLU A 394 7.49 -21.25 -14.21
C GLU A 394 7.91 -19.78 -14.09
N VAL A 395 7.17 -18.98 -13.32
CA VAL A 395 7.53 -17.58 -13.02
C VAL A 395 8.82 -17.52 -12.20
N LEU A 396 8.91 -18.29 -11.10
CA LEU A 396 10.07 -18.32 -10.21
C LEU A 396 11.34 -18.76 -10.94
N ILE A 397 11.28 -19.82 -11.74
CA ILE A 397 12.45 -20.40 -12.41
C ILE A 397 12.79 -19.72 -13.74
N ASN A 398 12.15 -18.60 -14.08
CA ASN A 398 12.48 -17.86 -15.30
C ASN A 398 13.83 -17.14 -15.13
N THR A 399 14.91 -17.78 -15.58
CA THR A 399 16.26 -17.22 -15.59
C THR A 399 16.63 -16.54 -16.91
N ARG A 400 15.71 -16.51 -17.89
CA ARG A 400 15.96 -15.94 -19.23
C ARG A 400 15.59 -14.46 -19.30
N GLN A 401 14.67 -14.03 -18.44
CA GLN A 401 14.04 -12.72 -18.48
C GLN A 401 13.85 -12.19 -17.06
N VAL A 402 13.91 -10.87 -16.92
CA VAL A 402 13.49 -10.19 -15.69
C VAL A 402 11.97 -10.30 -15.63
N THR A 403 11.43 -10.86 -14.55
CA THR A 403 9.98 -11.08 -14.44
C THR A 403 9.30 -9.99 -13.62
N VAL A 404 8.17 -9.51 -14.12
CA VAL A 404 7.36 -8.48 -13.45
C VAL A 404 5.93 -8.97 -13.32
N SER A 405 5.33 -8.86 -12.14
CA SER A 405 3.89 -8.97 -11.96
C SER A 405 3.27 -7.59 -11.87
N ALA A 406 2.46 -7.25 -12.87
CA ALA A 406 1.73 -5.98 -12.95
C ALA A 406 0.29 -6.16 -12.45
N VAL A 407 0.04 -5.76 -11.21
CA VAL A 407 -1.21 -5.96 -10.48
C VAL A 407 -2.08 -4.70 -10.59
N GLN A 408 -2.89 -4.64 -11.65
CA GLN A 408 -3.75 -3.48 -11.96
C GLN A 408 -4.95 -3.34 -11.02
N ALA A 409 -5.44 -4.46 -10.50
CA ALA A 409 -6.64 -4.52 -9.68
C ALA A 409 -6.43 -5.48 -8.50
N ASN A 410 -7.48 -5.67 -7.68
CA ASN A 410 -7.37 -6.45 -6.46
C ASN A 410 -6.83 -7.87 -6.72
N ALA A 411 -6.06 -8.37 -5.75
CA ALA A 411 -5.58 -9.74 -5.74
C ALA A 411 -5.91 -10.39 -4.40
N GLY A 412 -6.31 -11.66 -4.43
CA GLY A 412 -6.67 -12.43 -3.25
C GLY A 412 -6.06 -13.82 -3.28
N ALA A 413 -5.81 -14.36 -2.08
CA ALA A 413 -5.32 -15.72 -1.88
C ALA A 413 -4.13 -16.04 -2.81
N GLY A 414 -4.23 -17.10 -3.62
CA GLY A 414 -3.19 -17.54 -4.55
C GLY A 414 -2.80 -16.50 -5.58
N GLY A 415 -3.70 -15.59 -5.94
CA GLY A 415 -3.39 -14.50 -6.85
C GLY A 415 -2.37 -13.51 -6.28
N VAL A 416 -2.34 -13.31 -4.95
CA VAL A 416 -1.28 -12.52 -4.32
C VAL A 416 0.04 -13.27 -4.43
N PHE A 417 0.07 -14.55 -4.07
CA PHE A 417 1.30 -15.35 -4.07
C PHE A 417 1.86 -15.58 -5.47
N LEU A 418 0.99 -15.70 -6.49
CA LEU A 418 1.37 -15.66 -7.90
C LEU A 418 2.10 -14.37 -8.26
N ALA A 419 1.63 -13.21 -7.79
CA ALA A 419 2.33 -11.96 -8.04
C ALA A 419 3.71 -11.97 -7.36
N LEU A 420 3.81 -12.46 -6.13
CA LEU A 420 5.06 -12.49 -5.35
C LEU A 420 6.16 -13.36 -5.97
N ALA A 421 5.81 -14.23 -6.92
CA ALA A 421 6.74 -15.10 -7.65
C ALA A 421 7.66 -14.35 -8.63
N ALA A 422 7.24 -13.18 -9.14
CA ALA A 422 8.06 -12.38 -10.05
C ALA A 422 9.30 -11.79 -9.36
N ASP A 423 10.26 -11.27 -10.11
CA ASP A 423 11.37 -10.49 -9.54
C ASP A 423 10.83 -9.16 -8.98
N HIS A 424 9.97 -8.49 -9.76
CA HIS A 424 9.33 -7.24 -9.38
C HIS A 424 7.81 -7.33 -9.31
N VAL A 425 7.21 -6.74 -8.28
CA VAL A 425 5.76 -6.62 -8.10
C VAL A 425 5.38 -5.15 -8.14
N TRP A 426 4.60 -4.78 -9.15
CA TRP A 426 4.11 -3.43 -9.34
C TRP A 426 2.61 -3.39 -9.14
N LEU A 427 2.14 -2.54 -8.23
CA LEU A 427 0.73 -2.41 -7.90
C LEU A 427 0.19 -1.09 -8.44
N ARG A 428 -1.03 -1.08 -9.00
CA ARG A 428 -1.75 0.18 -9.20
C ARG A 428 -2.00 0.81 -7.85
N ARG A 429 -1.84 2.14 -7.76
CA ARG A 429 -2.37 2.88 -6.61
C ARG A 429 -3.85 2.56 -6.49
N GLY A 430 -4.15 1.84 -5.43
CA GLY A 430 -5.49 1.58 -5.00
C GLY A 430 -5.96 0.15 -5.02
N CYS A 431 -5.12 -0.76 -5.50
CA CYS A 431 -5.34 -2.18 -5.30
C CYS A 431 -5.38 -2.54 -3.81
N VAL A 432 -6.17 -3.56 -3.52
CA VAL A 432 -6.22 -4.24 -2.22
C VAL A 432 -5.75 -5.68 -2.41
N LEU A 433 -4.83 -6.11 -1.56
CA LEU A 433 -4.32 -7.47 -1.50
C LEU A 433 -4.94 -8.20 -0.31
N ASN A 434 -5.39 -9.43 -0.50
CA ASN A 434 -5.79 -10.34 0.58
C ASN A 434 -4.85 -11.55 0.59
N PRO A 435 -3.67 -11.46 1.23
CA PRO A 435 -2.61 -12.47 1.15
C PRO A 435 -2.88 -13.68 2.06
N HIS A 436 -4.03 -14.33 1.92
CA HIS A 436 -4.38 -15.48 2.75
C HIS A 436 -5.41 -16.41 2.12
N TYR A 437 -5.32 -17.68 2.52
CA TYR A 437 -6.30 -18.74 2.24
C TYR A 437 -7.10 -19.15 3.50
N ARG A 438 -6.67 -18.69 4.67
CA ARG A 438 -7.15 -19.13 5.98
C ARG A 438 -8.66 -19.00 6.19
N THR A 439 -9.28 -17.92 5.72
CA THR A 439 -10.74 -17.72 5.80
C THR A 439 -11.54 -18.74 4.98
N MET A 440 -10.86 -19.51 4.12
CA MET A 440 -11.43 -20.58 3.32
C MET A 440 -11.03 -21.96 3.84
N GLY A 441 -10.49 -22.05 5.05
CA GLY A 441 -10.09 -23.32 5.67
C GLY A 441 -8.87 -23.96 5.02
N LEU A 442 -8.05 -23.17 4.31
CA LEU A 442 -6.91 -23.64 3.54
C LEU A 442 -5.60 -23.03 4.07
N PHE A 443 -4.52 -23.81 4.05
CA PHE A 443 -3.16 -23.39 4.38
C PHE A 443 -2.60 -22.37 3.38
N GLY A 444 -2.81 -22.61 2.08
CA GLY A 444 -2.24 -21.86 0.95
C GLY A 444 -0.98 -22.53 0.37
N SER A 445 -0.75 -22.39 -0.93
CA SER A 445 0.39 -22.97 -1.64
C SER A 445 1.13 -21.87 -2.43
N GLU A 446 1.42 -22.07 -3.72
CA GLU A 446 2.01 -21.05 -4.57
C GLU A 446 3.39 -20.60 -4.07
N TYR A 447 4.14 -21.51 -3.44
CA TYR A 447 5.46 -21.26 -2.90
C TYR A 447 5.48 -20.08 -1.92
N TRP A 448 4.37 -19.82 -1.23
CA TRP A 448 4.27 -18.64 -0.36
C TRP A 448 5.26 -18.73 0.80
N THR A 449 5.54 -19.94 1.31
CA THR A 449 6.50 -20.14 2.41
C THR A 449 7.95 -19.93 1.97
N TYR A 450 8.20 -19.89 0.67
CA TYR A 450 9.48 -19.51 0.08
C TYR A 450 9.53 -18.01 -0.29
N SER A 451 8.53 -17.53 -1.03
CA SER A 451 8.53 -16.18 -1.62
C SER A 451 8.20 -15.07 -0.62
N LEU A 452 7.24 -15.29 0.29
CA LEU A 452 6.76 -14.26 1.21
C LEU A 452 7.83 -13.84 2.24
N PRO A 453 8.53 -14.75 2.96
CA PRO A 453 9.56 -14.34 3.91
C PRO A 453 10.69 -13.53 3.27
N ARG A 454 11.06 -13.89 2.03
CA ARG A 454 12.10 -13.21 1.25
C ARG A 454 11.72 -11.79 0.88
N ARG A 455 10.47 -11.58 0.47
CA ARG A 455 9.95 -10.23 0.15
C ARG A 455 9.84 -9.33 1.38
N LEU A 456 9.35 -9.89 2.49
CA LEU A 456 9.28 -9.18 3.76
C LEU A 456 10.66 -8.91 4.37
N GLN A 457 11.70 -9.64 3.93
CA GLN A 457 13.04 -9.65 4.54
C GLN A 457 12.94 -9.90 6.06
N SER A 458 12.01 -10.79 6.43
CA SER A 458 11.64 -11.07 7.82
C SER A 458 11.69 -12.56 8.11
N SER A 459 11.56 -12.94 9.38
CA SER A 459 11.42 -14.34 9.77
C SER A 459 10.18 -14.99 9.15
N ALA A 460 10.21 -16.32 9.00
CA ALA A 460 9.05 -17.11 8.59
C ALA A 460 7.83 -16.85 9.50
N THR A 461 8.05 -16.62 10.80
CA THR A 461 7.00 -16.28 11.77
C THR A 461 6.26 -14.99 11.41
N ALA A 462 6.96 -13.95 10.94
CA ALA A 462 6.30 -12.70 10.54
C ALA A 462 5.46 -12.88 9.27
N ALA A 463 5.93 -13.71 8.33
CA ALA A 463 5.15 -14.10 7.15
C ALA A 463 3.88 -14.87 7.53
N GLU A 464 4.00 -15.83 8.47
CA GLU A 464 2.85 -16.57 9.01
C GLU A 464 1.85 -15.66 9.74
N GLN A 465 2.33 -14.73 10.57
CA GLN A 465 1.47 -13.75 11.24
C GLN A 465 0.66 -12.90 10.25
N LEU A 466 1.30 -12.47 9.16
CA LEU A 466 0.64 -11.68 8.11
C LEU A 466 -0.46 -12.49 7.42
N VAL A 467 -0.20 -13.75 7.07
CA VAL A 467 -1.19 -14.65 6.45
C VAL A 467 -2.32 -14.98 7.44
N ASN A 468 -2.00 -15.19 8.71
CA ASN A 468 -2.96 -15.57 9.74
C ASN A 468 -3.84 -14.40 10.20
N ALA A 469 -3.37 -13.16 10.08
CA ALA A 469 -4.16 -11.97 10.41
C ALA A 469 -5.45 -11.87 9.58
N CYS A 470 -5.45 -12.39 8.35
CA CYS A 470 -6.62 -12.39 7.46
C CYS A 470 -7.22 -10.98 7.24
N LEU A 471 -6.34 -9.98 7.10
CA LEU A 471 -6.69 -8.58 6.88
C LEU A 471 -6.27 -8.13 5.48
N PRO A 472 -7.05 -7.25 4.84
CA PRO A 472 -6.65 -6.66 3.57
C PRO A 472 -5.47 -5.71 3.76
N ILE A 473 -4.60 -5.65 2.75
CA ILE A 473 -3.43 -4.78 2.69
C ILE A 473 -3.59 -3.86 1.48
N SER A 474 -3.42 -2.55 1.65
CA SER A 474 -3.41 -1.61 0.52
C SER A 474 -2.13 -1.73 -0.31
N ALA A 475 -2.14 -1.19 -1.53
CA ALA A 475 -0.94 -1.09 -2.35
C ALA A 475 0.20 -0.34 -1.62
N GLU A 476 -0.11 0.77 -0.95
CA GLU A 476 0.84 1.56 -0.16
C GLU A 476 1.44 0.76 1.00
N ARG A 477 0.61 0.04 1.74
CA ARG A 477 1.06 -0.80 2.86
C ARG A 477 1.88 -1.99 2.37
N ALA A 478 1.48 -2.62 1.26
CA ALA A 478 2.22 -3.72 0.63
C ALA A 478 3.61 -3.27 0.21
N TRP A 479 3.72 -2.08 -0.38
CA TRP A 479 5.00 -1.47 -0.73
C TRP A 479 5.86 -1.14 0.51
N TRP A 480 5.23 -0.58 1.55
CA TRP A 480 5.92 -0.32 2.83
C TRP A 480 6.45 -1.59 3.51
N LEU A 481 5.70 -2.70 3.44
CA LEU A 481 6.09 -4.01 3.96
C LEU A 481 7.15 -4.73 3.12
N GLY A 482 7.39 -4.32 1.86
CA GLY A 482 8.27 -5.04 0.94
C GLY A 482 7.60 -6.10 0.07
N LEU A 483 6.29 -6.25 0.15
CA LEU A 483 5.52 -7.13 -0.73
C LEU A 483 5.48 -6.63 -2.17
N ALA A 484 5.55 -5.31 -2.35
CA ALA A 484 5.62 -4.66 -3.65
C ALA A 484 6.87 -3.81 -3.80
N ASP A 485 7.40 -3.77 -5.01
CA ASP A 485 8.57 -2.99 -5.40
C ASP A 485 8.17 -1.57 -5.78
N ARG A 486 6.97 -1.39 -6.36
CA ARG A 486 6.46 -0.09 -6.79
C ARG A 486 4.94 0.02 -6.63
N VAL A 487 4.48 1.23 -6.35
CA VAL A 487 3.07 1.63 -6.49
C VAL A 487 2.97 2.68 -7.59
N ILE A 488 2.29 2.34 -8.69
CA ILE A 488 2.18 3.17 -9.88
C ILE A 488 0.89 4.02 -9.79
N PRO A 489 0.98 5.36 -9.73
CA PRO A 489 -0.17 6.24 -9.79
C PRO A 489 -0.66 6.45 -11.22
N GLY A 490 -1.89 6.93 -11.38
CA GLY A 490 -2.44 7.32 -12.69
C GLY A 490 -2.78 6.12 -13.59
N HIS A 491 -2.57 6.28 -14.91
CA HIS A 491 -2.90 5.24 -15.88
C HIS A 491 -1.91 4.07 -15.81
N PHE A 492 -2.37 2.96 -15.24
CA PHE A 492 -1.51 1.85 -14.85
C PHE A 492 -0.78 1.17 -16.03
N PRO A 493 -1.43 0.80 -17.15
CA PRO A 493 -0.73 0.17 -18.28
C PRO A 493 0.40 1.02 -18.85
N SER A 494 0.19 2.34 -18.99
CA SER A 494 1.23 3.25 -19.46
C SER A 494 2.37 3.38 -18.46
N GLY A 495 2.04 3.45 -17.16
CA GLY A 495 3.02 3.47 -16.09
C GLY A 495 3.89 2.21 -16.05
N VAL A 496 3.29 1.03 -16.22
CA VAL A 496 3.99 -0.26 -16.31
C VAL A 496 4.96 -0.25 -17.49
N ARG A 497 4.49 0.12 -18.69
CA ARG A 497 5.36 0.19 -19.89
C ARG A 497 6.52 1.17 -19.69
N HIS A 498 6.26 2.33 -19.11
CA HIS A 498 7.29 3.32 -18.81
C HIS A 498 8.34 2.79 -17.82
N GLN A 499 7.90 2.16 -16.73
CA GLN A 499 8.81 1.58 -15.73
C GLN A 499 9.61 0.40 -16.29
N ALA A 500 9.02 -0.41 -17.16
CA ALA A 500 9.69 -1.54 -17.80
C ALA A 500 10.87 -1.11 -18.68
N LYS A 501 10.76 0.03 -19.37
CA LYS A 501 11.89 0.60 -20.12
C LYS A 501 13.06 0.95 -19.21
N GLY A 502 12.77 1.41 -17.99
CA GLY A 502 13.79 1.74 -17.00
C GLY A 502 14.40 0.55 -16.26
N LEU A 503 13.89 -0.68 -16.42
CA LEU A 503 14.54 -1.88 -15.85
C LEU A 503 15.78 -2.31 -16.64
N LEU A 504 15.91 -1.85 -17.88
CA LEU A 504 17.01 -2.18 -18.78
C LEU A 504 18.08 -1.07 -18.75
N THR A 505 18.62 -0.77 -17.56
CA THR A 505 19.62 0.29 -17.34
C THR A 505 20.95 0.07 -18.09
N GLY A 506 21.20 -1.16 -18.57
CA GLY A 506 22.21 -1.50 -19.57
C GLY A 506 22.18 -3.00 -19.91
N PRO A 507 22.64 -3.43 -21.11
CA PRO A 507 22.67 -4.85 -21.49
C PRO A 507 23.47 -5.72 -20.50
N GLN A 508 24.65 -5.24 -20.07
CA GLN A 508 25.51 -5.96 -19.13
C GLN A 508 24.87 -6.13 -17.75
N GLU A 509 24.25 -5.07 -17.21
CA GLU A 509 23.60 -5.12 -15.90
C GLU A 509 22.43 -6.12 -15.89
N THR A 510 21.69 -6.19 -16.99
CA THR A 510 20.59 -7.15 -17.16
C THR A 510 21.14 -8.58 -17.20
N GLU A 511 22.21 -8.83 -17.94
CA GLU A 511 22.86 -10.15 -18.00
C GLU A 511 23.44 -10.58 -16.65
N ASP A 512 24.08 -9.66 -15.93
CA ASP A 512 24.64 -9.91 -14.60
C ASP A 512 23.53 -10.24 -13.59
N PHE A 513 22.41 -9.50 -13.63
CA PHE A 513 21.22 -9.81 -12.83
C PHE A 513 20.69 -11.22 -13.12
N LEU A 514 20.52 -11.57 -14.40
CA LEU A 514 20.01 -12.90 -14.79
C LEU A 514 20.98 -14.03 -14.40
N ARG A 515 22.29 -13.80 -14.48
CA ARG A 515 23.31 -14.75 -14.03
C ARG A 515 23.26 -14.96 -12.51
N ALA A 516 23.16 -13.88 -11.75
CA ALA A 516 23.02 -13.94 -10.29
C ALA A 516 21.70 -14.63 -9.88
N LYS A 517 20.60 -14.32 -10.57
CA LYS A 517 19.31 -14.98 -10.39
C LYS A 517 19.41 -16.48 -10.65
N ALA A 518 20.06 -16.89 -11.73
CA ALA A 518 20.26 -18.29 -12.08
C ALA A 518 21.07 -19.05 -11.02
N ALA A 519 22.18 -18.46 -10.56
CA ALA A 519 23.01 -19.05 -9.50
C ALA A 519 22.24 -19.21 -8.18
N ARG A 520 21.50 -18.17 -7.78
CA ARG A 520 20.63 -18.20 -6.58
C ARG A 520 19.58 -19.30 -6.68
N LEU A 521 18.83 -19.36 -7.78
CA LEU A 521 17.76 -20.35 -7.98
C LEU A 521 18.30 -21.79 -8.07
N ALA A 522 19.52 -21.98 -8.57
CA ALA A 522 20.16 -23.28 -8.55
C ALA A 522 20.45 -23.74 -7.10
N ALA A 523 20.93 -22.84 -6.24
CA ALA A 523 21.16 -23.12 -4.83
C ALA A 523 19.86 -23.31 -4.03
N ASP A 524 18.82 -22.54 -4.37
CA ASP A 524 17.53 -22.56 -3.67
C ASP A 524 16.61 -23.73 -4.07
N ARG A 525 16.93 -24.47 -5.14
CA ARG A 525 16.06 -25.52 -5.68
C ARG A 525 15.58 -26.53 -4.61
N PRO A 526 16.44 -27.11 -3.75
CA PRO A 526 15.98 -28.06 -2.74
C PRO A 526 14.98 -27.42 -1.76
N VAL A 527 15.24 -26.17 -1.34
CA VAL A 527 14.37 -25.42 -0.43
C VAL A 527 13.01 -25.14 -1.09
N MET A 528 13.00 -24.77 -2.37
CA MET A 528 11.76 -24.56 -3.12
C MET A 528 10.94 -25.84 -3.24
N GLU A 529 11.58 -26.97 -3.52
CA GLU A 529 10.92 -28.29 -3.63
C GLU A 529 10.34 -28.74 -2.28
N GLU A 530 11.08 -28.54 -1.19
CA GLU A 530 10.59 -28.79 0.18
C GLU A 530 9.41 -27.88 0.54
N CYS A 531 9.48 -26.59 0.23
CA CYS A 531 8.39 -25.65 0.48
C CYS A 531 7.13 -26.09 -0.25
N ARG A 532 7.22 -26.42 -1.55
CA ARG A 532 6.10 -26.91 -2.34
C ARG A 532 5.53 -28.20 -1.75
N ALA A 533 6.38 -29.18 -1.44
CA ALA A 533 5.94 -30.46 -0.90
C ALA A 533 5.20 -30.29 0.43
N ARG A 534 5.71 -29.44 1.32
CA ARG A 534 5.08 -29.13 2.61
C ARG A 534 3.74 -28.41 2.44
N GLU A 535 3.70 -27.37 1.62
CA GLU A 535 2.49 -26.61 1.30
C GLU A 535 1.41 -27.54 0.72
N LEU A 536 1.74 -28.33 -0.30
CA LEU A 536 0.82 -29.28 -0.92
C LEU A 536 0.38 -30.40 0.02
N SER A 537 1.24 -30.85 0.95
CA SER A 537 0.84 -31.81 1.98
C SER A 537 -0.27 -31.25 2.88
N HIS A 538 -0.14 -30.00 3.35
CA HIS A 538 -1.19 -29.35 4.13
C HIS A 538 -2.44 -29.11 3.30
N MET A 539 -2.30 -28.63 2.06
CA MET A 539 -3.43 -28.39 1.17
C MET A 539 -4.20 -29.68 0.86
N ARG A 540 -3.52 -30.82 0.73
CA ARG A 540 -4.16 -32.13 0.54
C ARG A 540 -5.02 -32.49 1.75
N GLN A 541 -4.49 -32.34 2.96
CA GLN A 541 -5.26 -32.58 4.18
C GLN A 541 -6.48 -31.65 4.25
N ASP A 542 -6.30 -30.35 3.98
CA ASP A 542 -7.38 -29.38 4.02
C ASP A 542 -8.48 -29.66 2.98
N MET A 543 -8.11 -30.19 1.80
CA MET A 543 -9.05 -30.41 0.68
C MET A 543 -9.76 -31.76 0.69
N PHE A 544 -9.14 -32.82 1.25
CA PHE A 544 -9.70 -34.19 1.22
C PHE A 544 -10.22 -34.65 2.59
N GLU A 545 -9.65 -34.14 3.68
CA GLU A 545 -9.91 -34.68 5.03
C GLU A 545 -10.69 -33.69 5.91
N ARG A 546 -10.60 -32.38 5.65
CA ARG A 546 -11.20 -31.33 6.48
C ARG A 546 -12.52 -30.81 5.92
N ALA A 547 -13.55 -30.75 6.78
CA ALA A 547 -14.89 -30.31 6.41
C ALA A 547 -14.97 -28.78 6.22
N GLU A 548 -14.06 -28.02 6.85
CA GLU A 548 -14.03 -26.57 6.91
C GLU A 548 -13.93 -25.95 5.52
N PHE A 549 -13.01 -26.44 4.68
CA PHE A 549 -12.86 -25.96 3.29
C PHE A 549 -14.15 -26.16 2.50
N HIS A 550 -14.75 -27.35 2.56
CA HIS A 550 -15.99 -27.64 1.83
C HIS A 550 -17.17 -26.79 2.30
N ALA A 551 -17.32 -26.60 3.61
CA ALA A 551 -18.37 -25.75 4.17
C ALA A 551 -18.18 -24.28 3.77
N ALA A 552 -16.95 -23.76 3.89
CA ALA A 552 -16.61 -22.39 3.53
C ALA A 552 -16.77 -22.15 2.01
N ARG A 553 -16.34 -23.09 1.16
CA ARG A 553 -16.51 -23.04 -0.29
C ARG A 553 -17.98 -22.99 -0.67
N ARG A 554 -18.81 -23.90 -0.13
CA ARG A 554 -20.26 -23.91 -0.38
C ARG A 554 -20.89 -22.58 0.02
N ALA A 555 -20.57 -22.07 1.20
CA ALA A 555 -21.08 -20.79 1.68
C ALA A 555 -20.67 -19.62 0.77
N PHE A 556 -19.41 -19.60 0.31
CA PHE A 556 -18.89 -18.57 -0.58
C PHE A 556 -19.58 -18.58 -1.95
N VAL A 557 -19.59 -19.74 -2.62
CA VAL A 557 -20.14 -19.89 -3.98
C VAL A 557 -21.65 -19.64 -4.00
N ARG A 558 -22.38 -20.10 -2.98
CA ARG A 558 -23.81 -19.87 -2.82
C ARG A 558 -24.16 -18.50 -2.24
N ARG A 559 -23.15 -17.69 -1.90
CA ARG A 559 -23.30 -16.36 -1.28
C ARG A 559 -24.20 -16.39 -0.05
N ALA A 560 -23.96 -17.36 0.82
CA ALA A 560 -24.70 -17.52 2.07
C ALA A 560 -24.63 -16.21 2.87
N ARG A 561 -25.77 -15.81 3.45
CA ARG A 561 -25.83 -14.59 4.26
C ARG A 561 -25.02 -14.81 5.53
N ALA A 562 -24.11 -13.88 5.82
CA ALA A 562 -23.42 -13.84 7.10
C ALA A 562 -24.43 -13.67 8.24
N LYS A 563 -24.23 -14.40 9.34
CA LYS A 563 -25.06 -14.31 10.54
C LYS A 563 -24.44 -13.42 11.62
N THR A 564 -23.13 -13.23 11.57
CA THR A 564 -22.34 -12.45 12.51
C THR A 564 -21.19 -11.76 11.79
N THR A 565 -20.68 -10.67 12.37
CA THR A 565 -19.43 -10.06 11.92
C THR A 565 -18.27 -10.98 12.33
N PRO A 566 -17.39 -11.39 11.39
CA PRO A 566 -16.23 -12.24 11.72
C PRO A 566 -15.33 -11.58 12.77
N GLU A 567 -14.86 -12.37 13.74
CA GLU A 567 -14.08 -11.89 14.89
C GLU A 567 -12.82 -11.12 14.48
N ARG A 568 -12.09 -11.63 13.48
CA ARG A 568 -10.92 -10.95 12.88
C ARG A 568 -11.19 -9.51 12.38
N LEU A 569 -12.44 -9.13 12.16
CA LEU A 569 -12.84 -7.78 11.74
C LEU A 569 -13.39 -6.91 12.87
N LEU A 570 -13.64 -7.48 14.05
CA LEU A 570 -14.24 -6.75 15.17
C LEU A 570 -13.27 -5.76 15.78
N ASP A 571 -12.01 -6.17 15.94
CA ASP A 571 -10.92 -5.36 16.47
C ASP A 571 -9.56 -5.77 15.87
N PRO A 572 -9.27 -5.36 14.63
CA PRO A 572 -8.01 -5.68 13.97
C PRO A 572 -6.79 -5.01 14.62
N GLN A 573 -6.98 -4.11 15.60
CA GLN A 573 -5.92 -3.36 16.29
C GLN A 573 -5.67 -3.85 17.73
N GLY A 574 -6.44 -4.82 18.23
CA GLY A 574 -6.21 -5.51 19.50
C GLY A 574 -6.41 -4.64 20.74
N SER A 575 -7.66 -4.45 21.18
CA SER A 575 -7.99 -4.32 22.60
C SER A 575 -8.17 -5.73 23.17
N VAL A 576 -7.22 -6.15 24.02
CA VAL A 576 -7.37 -7.37 24.82
C VAL A 576 -8.60 -7.18 25.70
N ARG A 577 -9.70 -7.88 25.37
CA ARG A 577 -10.79 -8.13 26.32
C ARG A 577 -10.43 -9.41 27.06
N GLY A 578 -10.06 -9.26 28.34
CA GLY A 578 -10.08 -10.37 29.27
C GLY A 578 -11.50 -10.89 29.40
N GLY A 579 -11.67 -12.19 29.19
CA GLY A 579 -12.88 -12.95 29.48
C GLY A 579 -12.43 -14.28 30.06
N ASP A 580 -12.83 -14.51 31.30
CA ASP A 580 -12.61 -15.73 32.06
C ASP A 580 -13.27 -16.95 31.41
N ASP A 581 -12.75 -18.12 31.82
CA ASP A 581 -13.28 -19.48 31.71
C ASP A 581 -13.19 -20.19 30.34
N ASP A 582 -12.07 -20.90 30.12
CA ASP A 582 -12.03 -22.35 30.40
C ASP A 582 -10.60 -22.93 30.29
N ALA A 583 -10.24 -23.69 31.31
CA ALA A 583 -8.91 -24.26 31.51
C ALA A 583 -8.75 -25.60 30.78
N SER A 584 -7.70 -25.76 29.97
CA SER A 584 -6.72 -26.86 30.16
C SER A 584 -5.63 -26.88 29.08
N SER A 585 -4.40 -26.98 29.58
CA SER A 585 -3.13 -27.37 28.94
C SER A 585 -2.26 -26.29 28.27
N SER A 586 -1.12 -26.07 28.93
CA SER A 586 0.15 -25.47 28.46
C SER A 586 0.25 -23.94 28.43
N SER A 587 0.20 -23.33 29.61
CA SER A 587 0.56 -21.92 29.82
C SER A 587 2.09 -21.72 29.82
N CYS A 588 2.57 -20.84 28.94
CA CYS A 588 3.86 -20.17 29.10
C CYS A 588 3.57 -18.74 29.55
N SER A 589 3.36 -18.56 30.86
CA SER A 589 3.11 -17.28 31.51
C SER A 589 4.39 -16.82 32.22
N LEU A 590 5.11 -15.88 31.63
CA LEU A 590 6.11 -15.10 32.35
C LEU A 590 6.02 -13.62 31.93
N LEU A 591 5.91 -12.77 32.95
CA LEU A 591 6.23 -11.33 33.03
C LEU A 591 5.08 -10.36 33.31
N THR A 592 4.44 -10.53 34.47
CA THR A 592 4.05 -9.40 35.34
C THR A 592 4.50 -9.72 36.77
N ARG A 593 5.73 -9.33 37.13
CA ARG A 593 6.10 -9.20 38.55
C ARG A 593 6.11 -7.73 38.93
N SER A 594 5.18 -7.41 39.82
CA SER A 594 5.29 -6.28 40.73
C SER A 594 6.61 -6.41 41.49
N ILE A 595 7.48 -5.40 41.40
CA ILE A 595 8.63 -5.25 42.29
C ILE A 595 8.55 -3.84 42.87
N VAL A 596 7.87 -3.76 44.01
CA VAL A 596 8.23 -2.83 45.08
C VAL A 596 9.33 -3.54 45.87
N SER A 597 10.58 -3.13 45.68
CA SER A 597 11.64 -3.26 46.67
C SER A 597 12.88 -2.50 46.17
N ASP A 598 13.30 -1.53 46.97
CA ASP A 598 14.53 -0.77 46.80
C ASP A 598 15.75 -1.69 46.81
N PRO A 599 16.70 -1.56 45.86
CA PRO A 599 18.06 -1.94 46.12
C PRO A 599 18.77 -0.75 46.76
N VAL A 600 19.14 -0.92 48.03
CA VAL A 600 20.19 -0.13 48.69
C VAL A 600 21.47 -0.31 47.86
N VAL A 601 21.81 0.70 47.09
CA VAL A 601 23.15 0.86 46.52
C VAL A 601 23.80 1.97 47.33
N GLU A 602 24.87 1.61 48.05
CA GLU A 602 25.68 2.52 48.85
C GLU A 602 26.04 3.78 48.05
N GLU A 603 25.49 4.92 48.49
CA GLU A 603 25.93 6.23 48.04
C GLU A 603 27.35 6.47 48.56
N THR A 604 28.32 6.29 47.67
CA THR A 604 29.57 7.03 47.80
C THR A 604 29.25 8.49 47.51
N HIS A 605 29.08 9.26 48.59
CA HIS A 605 28.99 10.72 48.55
C HIS A 605 30.24 11.29 47.86
N SER A 606 30.10 11.64 46.59
CA SER A 606 31.05 12.48 45.87
C SER A 606 30.34 13.74 45.41
N ALA A 607 30.90 14.87 45.86
CA ALA A 607 30.57 16.27 45.66
C ALA A 607 29.62 16.65 44.51
N MET A 608 28.80 17.68 44.73
CA MET A 608 28.04 18.40 43.70
C MET A 608 28.92 18.79 42.51
N SER A 609 28.93 17.96 41.47
CA SER A 609 29.54 18.29 40.18
C SER A 609 28.49 18.96 39.30
N LYS A 610 28.82 20.15 38.79
CA LYS A 610 28.07 20.79 37.68
C LYS A 610 27.86 19.78 36.54
N SER A 611 26.68 19.80 35.92
CA SER A 611 26.40 18.98 34.72
C SER A 611 27.40 19.27 33.60
N ARG A 612 27.82 18.21 32.91
CA ARG A 612 28.76 18.30 31.81
C ARG A 612 28.02 18.65 30.53
N ILE A 613 28.30 19.85 30.01
CA ILE A 613 27.66 20.34 28.79
C ILE A 613 28.22 19.63 27.56
N LEU A 614 27.36 18.96 26.79
CA LEU A 614 27.71 18.28 25.56
C LEU A 614 27.83 19.29 24.41
N LYS A 615 29.04 19.81 24.19
CA LYS A 615 29.34 20.82 23.16
C LYS A 615 29.33 20.22 21.74
N GLY A 616 28.14 20.07 21.16
CA GLY A 616 27.96 19.56 19.79
C GLY A 616 28.70 20.38 18.73
N LYS A 617 28.88 21.69 18.93
CA LYS A 617 29.72 22.55 18.07
C LYS A 617 31.17 22.07 17.96
N ASP A 618 31.77 21.62 19.05
CA ASP A 618 33.16 21.14 19.06
C ASP A 618 33.25 19.79 18.34
N ARG A 619 32.26 18.92 18.56
CA ARG A 619 32.17 17.64 17.85
C ARG A 619 31.95 17.82 16.35
N ALA A 620 31.11 18.78 15.96
CA ALA A 620 30.88 19.14 14.57
C ALA A 620 32.18 19.60 13.89
N ALA A 621 33.04 20.35 14.58
CA ALA A 621 34.34 20.75 14.07
C ALA A 621 35.30 19.57 13.88
N GLN A 622 35.29 18.59 14.79
CA GLN A 622 36.07 17.36 14.67
C GLN A 622 35.62 16.52 13.47
N ILE A 623 34.32 16.36 13.28
CA ILE A 623 33.76 15.64 12.12
C ILE A 623 34.14 16.37 10.84
N ALA A 624 33.94 17.68 10.77
CA ALA A 624 34.33 18.48 9.60
C ALA A 624 35.82 18.32 9.23
N HIS A 625 36.71 18.23 10.23
CA HIS A 625 38.13 17.97 10.00
C HIS A 625 38.38 16.58 9.37
N ARG A 626 37.69 15.54 9.85
CA ARG A 626 37.76 14.19 9.25
C ARG A 626 37.23 14.18 7.82
N LEU A 627 36.13 14.89 7.54
CA LEU A 627 35.57 15.00 6.20
C LEU A 627 36.56 15.65 5.22
N VAL A 628 37.26 16.71 5.65
CA VAL A 628 38.33 17.34 4.84
C VAL A 628 39.43 16.34 4.51
N GLN A 629 39.87 15.55 5.50
CA GLN A 629 40.89 14.52 5.29
C GLN A 629 40.41 13.44 4.31
N ALA A 630 39.16 12.98 4.45
CA ALA A 630 38.57 11.97 3.57
C ALA A 630 38.46 12.48 2.11
N ILE A 631 37.97 13.69 1.91
CA ILE A 631 37.86 14.33 0.58
C ILE A 631 39.25 14.51 -0.02
N THR A 632 40.22 15.01 0.75
CA THR A 632 41.59 15.23 0.28
C THR A 632 42.25 13.91 -0.14
N LYS A 633 42.11 12.86 0.67
CA LYS A 633 42.62 11.51 0.36
C LYS A 633 41.99 10.94 -0.92
N GLN A 634 40.69 11.17 -1.13
CA GLN A 634 40.03 10.71 -2.35
C GLN A 634 40.44 11.53 -3.58
N LYS A 635 40.59 12.87 -3.45
CA LYS A 635 41.09 13.74 -4.52
C LYS A 635 42.50 13.37 -4.99
N GLN A 636 43.34 12.86 -4.09
CA GLN A 636 44.66 12.32 -4.48
C GLN A 636 44.56 11.10 -5.41
N ARG A 637 43.49 10.31 -5.30
CA ARG A 637 43.25 9.13 -6.15
C ARG A 637 42.49 9.50 -7.44
N GLN A 638 41.56 10.44 -7.35
CA GLN A 638 40.74 10.92 -8.44
C GLN A 638 40.65 12.45 -8.37
N PRO A 639 41.45 13.20 -9.15
CA PRO A 639 41.52 14.66 -9.08
C PRO A 639 40.16 15.36 -9.24
N ASP A 640 39.27 14.79 -10.06
CA ASP A 640 37.92 15.31 -10.34
C ASP A 640 36.88 14.98 -9.25
N PHE A 641 37.29 14.35 -8.14
CA PHE A 641 36.39 14.00 -7.05
C PHE A 641 35.89 15.25 -6.32
N GLU A 642 34.68 15.71 -6.67
CA GLU A 642 34.04 16.86 -6.04
C GLU A 642 32.63 16.49 -5.52
N PRO A 643 32.51 16.16 -4.21
CA PRO A 643 31.20 15.92 -3.62
C PRO A 643 30.31 17.14 -3.77
N THR A 644 29.09 16.93 -4.27
CA THR A 644 28.13 18.00 -4.55
C THR A 644 26.81 17.77 -3.84
N LEU A 645 26.34 18.80 -3.13
CA LEU A 645 25.04 18.88 -2.47
C LEU A 645 24.12 19.85 -3.23
N ALA A 646 22.98 19.38 -3.69
CA ALA A 646 21.91 20.22 -4.20
C ALA A 646 20.90 20.52 -3.08
N ILE A 647 20.56 21.78 -2.88
CA ILE A 647 19.55 22.23 -1.91
C ILE A 647 18.39 22.86 -2.68
N VAL A 648 17.21 22.24 -2.62
CA VAL A 648 15.98 22.76 -3.21
C VAL A 648 15.19 23.50 -2.14
N GLN A 649 15.08 24.82 -2.28
CA GLN A 649 14.30 25.70 -1.40
C GLN A 649 13.05 26.20 -2.13
N VAL A 650 11.90 26.17 -1.46
CA VAL A 650 10.67 26.83 -1.93
C VAL A 650 10.32 27.96 -0.99
N GLY A 651 10.20 29.18 -1.53
CA GLY A 651 9.91 30.39 -0.77
C GLY A 651 11.12 31.03 -0.11
N ASP A 652 10.90 31.84 0.94
CA ASP A 652 11.93 32.70 1.51
C ASP A 652 11.88 32.83 3.04
N ARG A 653 11.58 31.73 3.74
CA ARG A 653 11.49 31.80 5.20
C ARG A 653 12.83 32.19 5.84
N PRO A 654 12.84 33.12 6.81
CA PRO A 654 14.05 33.53 7.51
C PRO A 654 14.79 32.38 8.22
N ASP A 655 14.05 31.42 8.79
CA ASP A 655 14.60 30.25 9.47
C ASP A 655 15.28 29.29 8.48
N SER A 656 14.63 28.95 7.36
CA SER A 656 15.22 28.16 6.27
C SER A 656 16.49 28.81 5.72
N ASN A 657 16.49 30.13 5.49
CA ASN A 657 17.66 30.85 5.01
C ASN A 657 18.85 30.77 5.97
N LEU A 658 18.60 30.84 7.29
CA LEU A 658 19.65 30.68 8.28
C LEU A 658 20.30 29.29 8.21
N TYR A 659 19.48 28.23 8.13
CA TYR A 659 19.99 26.85 8.02
C TYR A 659 20.71 26.59 6.71
N ILE A 660 20.20 27.09 5.59
CA ILE A 660 20.86 26.97 4.29
C ILE A 660 22.23 27.66 4.34
N ARG A 661 22.33 28.88 4.89
CA ARG A 661 23.62 29.56 5.07
C ARG A 661 24.61 28.74 5.90
N GLN A 662 24.14 28.07 6.96
CA GLN A 662 24.99 27.19 7.77
C GLN A 662 25.47 25.97 6.97
N LYS A 663 24.57 25.30 6.23
CA LYS A 663 24.90 24.18 5.34
C LYS A 663 25.94 24.60 4.29
N THR A 664 25.69 25.69 3.58
CA THR A 664 26.60 26.22 2.55
C THR A 664 27.95 26.64 3.12
N ARG A 665 27.98 27.30 4.28
CA ARG A 665 29.23 27.70 4.94
C ARG A 665 30.08 26.49 5.32
N LEU A 666 29.47 25.44 5.91
CA LEU A 666 30.21 24.24 6.26
C LEU A 666 30.67 23.48 5.02
N ALA A 667 29.79 23.30 4.03
CA ALA A 667 30.11 22.65 2.76
C ALA A 667 31.33 23.29 2.08
N LYS A 668 31.32 24.63 1.95
CA LYS A 668 32.45 25.38 1.39
C LYS A 668 33.73 25.19 2.20
N LYS A 669 33.63 25.17 3.54
CA LYS A 669 34.78 24.96 4.44
C LYS A 669 35.42 23.58 4.25
N ILE A 670 34.63 22.54 3.95
CA ILE A 670 35.11 21.17 3.82
C ILE A 670 35.42 20.75 2.37
N GLY A 671 35.12 21.59 1.39
CA GLY A 671 35.34 21.29 -0.03
C GLY A 671 34.21 20.52 -0.71
N VAL A 672 32.97 20.66 -0.21
CA VAL A 672 31.74 20.17 -0.85
C VAL A 672 31.13 21.31 -1.67
N ARG A 673 30.86 21.07 -2.96
CA ARG A 673 30.18 22.02 -3.85
C ARG A 673 28.70 22.07 -3.50
N VAL A 674 28.10 23.26 -3.51
CA VAL A 674 26.68 23.45 -3.22
C VAL A 674 25.98 24.09 -4.40
N GLU A 675 24.94 23.41 -4.89
CA GLU A 675 23.97 23.97 -5.83
C GLU A 675 22.71 24.36 -5.06
N HIS A 676 22.45 25.66 -4.93
CA HIS A 676 21.27 26.15 -4.22
C HIS A 676 20.20 26.59 -5.21
N ILE A 677 19.16 25.77 -5.35
CA ILE A 677 18.00 26.04 -6.21
C ILE A 677 16.93 26.70 -5.37
N ARG A 678 16.73 28.01 -5.59
CA ARG A 678 15.72 28.80 -4.88
C ARG A 678 14.51 29.04 -5.78
N LEU A 679 13.39 28.44 -5.40
CA LEU A 679 12.12 28.49 -6.11
C LEU A 679 11.16 29.48 -5.44
N PRO A 680 10.36 30.26 -6.19
CA PRO A 680 9.43 31.22 -5.62
C PRO A 680 8.28 30.54 -4.84
N ARG A 681 7.59 31.31 -3.99
CA ARG A 681 6.42 30.82 -3.23
C ARG A 681 5.26 30.34 -4.12
N THR A 682 5.24 30.77 -5.39
CA THR A 682 4.24 30.40 -6.39
C THR A 682 4.51 29.04 -7.05
N THR A 683 5.69 28.45 -6.84
CA THR A 683 6.08 27.18 -7.47
C THR A 683 5.14 26.06 -7.10
N SER A 684 4.69 25.34 -8.12
CA SER A 684 3.81 24.20 -8.05
C SER A 684 4.54 22.90 -7.66
N TYR A 685 3.77 21.92 -7.21
CA TYR A 685 4.29 20.58 -6.94
C TYR A 685 5.06 19.98 -8.14
N LEU A 686 4.54 20.12 -9.37
CA LEU A 686 5.17 19.53 -10.56
C LEU A 686 6.49 20.20 -10.93
N GLU A 687 6.61 21.51 -10.69
CA GLU A 687 7.86 22.24 -10.91
C GLU A 687 8.93 21.80 -9.90
N VAL A 688 8.59 21.69 -8.61
CA VAL A 688 9.52 21.18 -7.59
C VAL A 688 9.95 19.74 -7.94
N LEU A 689 8.98 18.90 -8.32
CA LEU A 689 9.25 17.52 -8.76
C LEU A 689 10.19 17.50 -9.98
N GLY A 690 9.95 18.35 -10.98
CA GLY A 690 10.80 18.45 -12.17
C GLY A 690 12.25 18.83 -11.84
N HIS A 691 12.47 19.71 -10.86
CA HIS A 691 13.82 20.00 -10.36
C HIS A 691 14.45 18.79 -9.67
N ILE A 692 13.72 18.08 -8.82
CA ILE A 692 14.21 16.87 -8.15
C ILE A 692 14.61 15.80 -9.17
N LEU A 693 13.79 15.56 -10.19
CA LEU A 693 14.09 14.58 -11.24
C LEU A 693 15.35 14.94 -12.02
N LYS A 694 15.52 16.22 -12.40
CA LYS A 694 16.76 16.69 -13.06
C LYS A 694 18.00 16.47 -12.18
N LEU A 695 17.88 16.69 -10.87
CA LEU A 695 18.98 16.46 -9.92
C LEU A 695 19.27 14.97 -9.73
N ASN A 696 18.25 14.11 -9.79
CA ASN A 696 18.43 12.65 -9.76
C ASN A 696 19.22 12.17 -10.99
N GLU A 697 18.97 12.74 -12.17
CA GLU A 697 19.68 12.40 -13.40
C GLU A 697 21.09 12.99 -13.47
N SER A 698 21.38 14.08 -12.74
CA SER A 698 22.69 14.72 -12.76
C SER A 698 23.76 13.87 -12.07
N ASP A 699 24.71 13.35 -12.85
CA ASP A 699 25.86 12.61 -12.31
C ASP A 699 26.78 13.48 -11.44
N SER A 700 26.73 14.79 -11.63
CA SER A 700 27.55 15.72 -10.86
C SER A 700 26.98 16.01 -9.47
N VAL A 701 25.76 15.55 -9.15
CA VAL A 701 25.09 15.73 -7.85
C VAL A 701 25.15 14.42 -7.06
N ASN A 702 25.62 14.48 -5.81
CA ASN A 702 25.75 13.30 -4.94
C ASN A 702 24.69 13.28 -3.84
N GLY A 703 24.22 14.44 -3.39
CA GLY A 703 23.18 14.55 -2.37
C GLY A 703 22.16 15.61 -2.73
N ILE A 704 20.90 15.37 -2.40
CA ILE A 704 19.77 16.27 -2.59
C ILE A 704 19.10 16.50 -1.24
N VAL A 705 18.84 17.76 -0.92
CA VAL A 705 18.05 18.18 0.24
C VAL A 705 16.87 19.02 -0.24
N LEU A 706 15.66 18.57 0.06
CA LEU A 706 14.48 19.42 0.00
C LEU A 706 14.38 20.19 1.31
N GLN A 707 14.65 21.51 1.29
CA GLN A 707 14.64 22.29 2.53
C GLN A 707 13.21 22.42 3.07
N LEU A 708 12.99 21.90 4.27
CA LEU A 708 11.72 21.98 4.98
C LEU A 708 11.74 23.02 6.11
N PRO A 709 10.57 23.55 6.50
CA PRO A 709 9.28 23.42 5.81
C PRO A 709 9.26 24.19 4.49
N LEU A 710 8.45 23.75 3.52
CA LEU A 710 8.24 24.51 2.28
C LEU A 710 7.45 25.78 2.57
N ASP A 711 7.84 26.90 1.95
CA ASP A 711 7.08 28.14 1.95
C ASP A 711 6.45 28.37 0.59
N SER A 712 5.28 27.74 0.41
CA SER A 712 4.48 27.84 -0.80
C SER A 712 3.12 28.45 -0.49
N ASN A 713 2.61 29.23 -1.44
CA ASN A 713 1.23 29.73 -1.42
C ASN A 713 0.22 28.61 -1.76
N GLN A 714 0.68 27.45 -2.22
CA GLN A 714 -0.16 26.30 -2.50
C GLN A 714 -0.37 25.46 -1.23
N SER A 715 -1.61 25.45 -0.72
CA SER A 715 -2.02 24.67 0.46
C SER A 715 -1.97 23.14 0.26
N SER A 716 -1.53 22.65 -0.91
CA SER A 716 -1.71 21.28 -1.38
C SER A 716 -0.44 20.50 -1.73
N ILE A 717 0.77 21.09 -1.72
CA ILE A 717 1.98 20.39 -2.16
C ILE A 717 2.21 19.16 -1.28
N ASN A 718 2.32 17.96 -1.83
CA ASN A 718 2.61 16.77 -1.04
C ASN A 718 4.12 16.66 -0.82
N VAL A 719 4.60 16.84 0.42
CA VAL A 719 6.06 16.87 0.70
C VAL A 719 6.61 15.46 0.72
N ASP A 720 5.89 14.50 1.31
CA ASP A 720 6.32 13.11 1.34
C ASP A 720 6.54 12.58 -0.09
N ARG A 721 5.64 12.88 -1.04
CA ARG A 721 5.87 12.50 -2.44
C ARG A 721 7.08 13.16 -3.10
N LEU A 722 7.44 14.37 -2.69
CA LEU A 722 8.66 15.04 -3.19
C LEU A 722 9.91 14.42 -2.57
N LEU A 723 9.87 14.09 -1.28
CA LEU A 723 10.94 13.36 -0.60
C LEU A 723 11.13 11.97 -1.19
N ASP A 724 10.05 11.24 -1.47
CA ASP A 724 10.06 9.90 -2.06
C ASP A 724 10.47 9.92 -3.55
N ALA A 725 10.44 11.10 -4.19
CA ALA A 725 10.95 11.29 -5.54
C ALA A 725 12.47 11.50 -5.59
N ILE A 726 13.13 11.81 -4.47
CA ILE A 726 14.59 11.88 -4.40
C ILE A 726 15.14 10.46 -4.50
N ASP A 727 16.12 10.23 -5.38
CA ASP A 727 16.79 8.93 -5.47
C ASP A 727 17.32 8.52 -4.08
N PRO A 728 16.99 7.32 -3.56
CA PRO A 728 17.45 6.87 -2.25
C PRO A 728 18.97 6.98 -2.05
N LYS A 729 19.77 6.84 -3.12
CA LYS A 729 21.24 6.98 -3.10
C LYS A 729 21.71 8.43 -2.98
N LYS A 730 20.84 9.40 -3.27
CA LYS A 730 21.08 10.85 -3.17
C LYS A 730 20.29 11.51 -2.02
N ASP A 731 19.41 10.78 -1.33
CA ASP A 731 18.63 11.26 -0.18
C ASP A 731 19.49 11.33 1.09
N VAL A 732 20.42 12.29 1.10
CA VAL A 732 21.40 12.50 2.18
C VAL A 732 20.78 13.05 3.47
N ASP A 733 19.51 13.44 3.45
CA ASP A 733 18.74 13.81 4.64
C ASP A 733 17.94 12.62 5.19
N GLY A 734 17.92 11.47 4.50
CA GLY A 734 17.31 10.22 4.95
C GLY A 734 15.80 10.32 5.20
N LEU A 735 15.12 11.24 4.51
CA LEU A 735 13.71 11.54 4.76
C LEU A 735 12.79 10.82 3.77
N GLY A 736 13.32 10.33 2.64
CA GLY A 736 12.60 9.49 1.71
C GLY A 736 12.12 8.20 2.38
N SER A 737 10.96 7.72 1.97
CA SER A 737 10.35 6.48 2.48
C SER A 737 11.27 5.27 2.40
N THR A 738 12.12 5.16 1.38
CA THR A 738 13.08 4.06 1.22
C THR A 738 14.14 4.06 2.31
N ASN A 739 14.80 5.19 2.56
CA ASN A 739 15.82 5.29 3.61
C ASN A 739 15.24 5.11 5.02
N ARG A 740 14.03 5.63 5.26
CA ARG A 740 13.30 5.39 6.52
C ARG A 740 12.98 3.91 6.73
N ARG A 741 12.62 3.20 5.65
CA ARG A 741 12.38 1.75 5.68
C ARG A 741 13.67 0.98 5.99
N LEU A 742 14.78 1.33 5.34
CA LEU A 742 16.08 0.69 5.60
C LEU A 742 16.51 0.87 7.07
N LEU A 743 16.36 2.08 7.62
CA LEU A 743 16.56 2.34 9.04
C LEU A 743 15.62 1.48 9.90
N GLN A 744 14.37 1.28 9.50
CA GLN A 744 13.43 0.46 10.26
C GLN A 744 13.76 -1.02 10.27
N GLN A 745 14.32 -1.52 9.17
CA GLN A 745 14.75 -2.91 9.04
C GLN A 745 16.11 -3.18 9.73
N GLY A 746 16.78 -2.14 10.26
CA GLY A 746 18.13 -2.29 10.80
C GLY A 746 19.22 -2.39 9.73
N ASN A 747 18.90 -2.10 8.47
CA ASN A 747 19.88 -2.08 7.38
C ASN A 747 20.62 -0.73 7.34
N LEU A 748 21.42 -0.47 8.37
CA LEU A 748 22.12 0.80 8.56
C LEU A 748 23.24 1.02 7.52
N ASP A 749 23.75 -0.04 6.91
CA ASP A 749 24.80 0.01 5.89
C ASP A 749 24.28 0.61 4.56
N GLU A 750 23.00 0.38 4.24
CA GLU A 750 22.37 0.91 3.04
C GLU A 750 21.61 2.22 3.28
N ALA A 751 21.14 2.47 4.51
CA ALA A 751 20.33 3.63 4.83
C ALA A 751 21.15 4.93 4.93
N PHE A 752 20.66 6.01 4.30
CA PHE A 752 20.95 7.34 4.79
C PHE A 752 20.02 7.67 5.95
N ILE A 753 20.59 8.02 7.10
CA ILE A 753 19.84 8.31 8.32
C ILE A 753 19.73 9.83 8.48
N SER A 754 18.56 10.30 8.89
CA SER A 754 18.32 11.72 9.16
C SER A 754 19.37 12.32 10.10
N CYS A 755 19.81 13.53 9.75
CA CYS A 755 20.98 14.16 10.33
C CYS A 755 20.82 14.55 11.81
N ALA A 756 19.60 14.90 12.24
CA ALA A 756 19.30 15.23 13.64
C ALA A 756 19.34 14.00 14.57
N PRO A 757 18.69 12.86 14.22
CA PRO A 757 18.86 11.60 14.93
C PRO A 757 20.32 11.14 15.04
N LEU A 758 21.10 11.23 13.95
CA LEU A 758 22.52 10.92 13.96
C LEU A 758 23.29 11.84 14.93
N ALA A 759 22.97 13.13 14.94
CA ALA A 759 23.57 14.08 15.87
C ALA A 759 23.22 13.75 17.33
N SER A 760 21.96 13.40 17.62
CA SER A 760 21.54 12.98 18.95
C SER A 760 22.30 11.74 19.42
N LEU A 761 22.42 10.73 18.56
CA LEU A 761 23.17 9.51 18.85
C LEU A 761 24.65 9.80 19.11
N GLU A 762 25.25 10.68 18.32
CA GLU A 762 26.65 11.12 18.50
C GLU A 762 26.88 11.84 19.85
N LEU A 763 25.92 12.65 20.31
CA LEU A 763 25.98 13.25 21.64
C LEU A 763 25.83 12.21 22.74
N VAL A 764 24.96 11.21 22.56
CA VAL A 764 24.83 10.07 23.48
C VAL A 764 26.17 9.35 23.60
N LYS A 765 26.83 9.04 22.48
CA LYS A 765 28.17 8.42 22.47
C LYS A 765 29.22 9.28 23.16
N MET A 766 29.20 10.59 22.90
CA MET A 766 30.14 11.54 23.52
C MET A 766 30.00 11.61 25.04
N SER A 767 28.82 11.32 25.58
CA SER A 767 28.59 11.30 27.03
C SER A 767 29.26 10.12 27.74
N GLY A 768 29.52 9.01 27.02
CA GLY A 768 30.02 7.76 27.60
C GLY A 768 29.01 7.02 28.48
N VAL A 769 27.75 7.48 28.54
CA VAL A 769 26.68 6.82 29.31
C VAL A 769 26.29 5.50 28.62
N PRO A 770 26.21 4.36 29.35
CA PRO A 770 25.73 3.10 28.78
C PRO A 770 24.30 3.22 28.25
N VAL A 771 24.08 2.75 27.02
CA VAL A 771 22.75 2.78 26.35
C VAL A 771 22.03 1.44 26.47
N LYS A 772 22.77 0.34 26.60
CA LYS A 772 22.19 -1.00 26.72
C LYS A 772 21.49 -1.16 28.08
N ASP A 773 20.30 -1.78 28.06
CA ASP A 773 19.50 -2.13 29.23
C ASP A 773 19.03 -0.94 30.10
N VAL A 774 19.13 0.30 29.60
CA VAL A 774 18.57 1.49 30.27
C VAL A 774 17.26 1.93 29.63
N VAL A 775 16.44 2.68 30.38
CA VAL A 775 15.20 3.27 29.87
C VAL A 775 15.52 4.62 29.25
N ALA A 776 15.15 4.78 27.99
CA ALA A 776 15.22 6.03 27.26
C ALA A 776 13.81 6.55 26.95
N VAL A 777 13.54 7.82 27.24
CA VAL A 777 12.30 8.48 26.85
C VAL A 777 12.59 9.46 25.71
N VAL A 778 11.91 9.28 24.59
CA VAL A 778 11.96 10.20 23.45
C VAL A 778 10.64 10.96 23.39
N ILE A 779 10.69 12.27 23.63
CA ILE A 779 9.54 13.17 23.64
C ILE A 779 9.44 13.84 22.27
N GLY A 780 8.54 13.35 21.43
CA GLY A 780 8.32 13.79 20.06
C GLY A 780 8.20 12.60 19.12
N ASN A 781 7.19 12.60 18.25
CA ASN A 781 6.87 11.47 17.36
C ASN A 781 7.04 11.80 15.85
N SER A 782 7.82 12.82 15.53
CA SER A 782 8.04 13.24 14.14
C SER A 782 8.81 12.19 13.33
N ASN A 783 8.53 12.10 12.02
CA ASN A 783 9.28 11.25 11.11
C ASN A 783 10.72 11.76 10.86
N MET A 784 11.00 13.03 11.18
CA MET A 784 12.31 13.65 10.94
C MET A 784 13.29 13.41 12.09
N VAL A 785 12.81 13.39 13.33
CA VAL A 785 13.68 13.36 14.53
C VAL A 785 13.24 12.30 15.54
N GLY A 786 12.01 12.37 16.02
CA GLY A 786 11.56 11.57 17.16
C GLY A 786 11.59 10.06 16.93
N LYS A 787 10.86 9.59 15.92
CA LYS A 787 10.81 8.17 15.56
C LYS A 787 12.19 7.59 15.23
N PRO A 788 12.98 8.17 14.31
CA PRO A 788 14.30 7.63 14.00
C PRO A 788 15.26 7.63 15.20
N THR A 789 15.21 8.64 16.08
CA THR A 789 16.06 8.64 17.29
C THR A 789 15.69 7.50 18.23
N ALA A 790 14.40 7.26 18.43
CA ALA A 790 13.92 6.15 19.26
C ALA A 790 14.35 4.78 18.69
N MET A 791 14.31 4.62 17.38
CA MET A 791 14.74 3.39 16.71
C MET A 791 16.24 3.15 16.89
N LEU A 792 17.06 4.19 16.71
CA LEU A 792 18.51 4.10 16.90
C LEU A 792 18.88 3.73 18.34
N LEU A 793 18.23 4.36 19.34
CA LEU A 793 18.46 4.02 20.75
C LEU A 793 18.04 2.57 21.05
N SER A 794 16.93 2.11 20.48
CA SER A 794 16.48 0.72 20.62
C SER A 794 17.47 -0.27 20.01
N MET A 795 18.05 0.05 18.84
CA MET A 795 19.10 -0.75 18.20
C MET A 795 20.39 -0.84 19.03
N LEU A 796 20.69 0.20 19.81
CA LEU A 796 21.79 0.19 20.78
C LEU A 796 21.45 -0.55 22.09
N GLY A 797 20.25 -1.13 22.20
CA GLY A 797 19.82 -1.95 23.34
C GLY A 797 19.10 -1.19 24.45
N ALA A 798 18.67 0.06 24.23
CA ALA A 798 17.83 0.77 25.19
C ALA A 798 16.38 0.28 25.16
N GLN A 799 15.71 0.31 26.32
CA GLN A 799 14.26 0.19 26.41
C GLN A 799 13.63 1.56 26.16
N VAL A 800 13.10 1.77 24.95
CA VAL A 800 12.67 3.09 24.52
C VAL A 800 11.18 3.31 24.70
N VAL A 801 10.81 4.29 25.51
CA VAL A 801 9.45 4.80 25.63
C VAL A 801 9.33 6.04 24.75
N ARG A 802 8.42 6.00 23.78
CA ARG A 802 8.13 7.14 22.91
C ARG A 802 6.89 7.87 23.44
N CYS A 803 7.03 9.16 23.66
CA CYS A 803 5.96 10.05 24.09
C CYS A 803 5.76 11.17 23.06
N ASP A 804 4.59 11.80 23.09
CA ASP A 804 4.32 13.07 22.43
C ASP A 804 3.80 14.07 23.47
N VAL A 805 3.66 15.35 23.11
CA VAL A 805 3.19 16.41 24.01
C VAL A 805 1.85 16.07 24.69
N ASP A 806 0.98 15.35 23.96
CA ASP A 806 -0.36 14.97 24.38
C ASP A 806 -0.45 13.56 25.00
N THR A 807 0.69 12.85 25.15
CA THR A 807 0.70 11.53 25.77
C THR A 807 0.40 11.67 27.27
N ILE A 808 -0.57 10.89 27.77
CA ILE A 808 -0.94 10.86 29.19
C ILE A 808 0.31 10.56 30.03
N ASP A 809 0.53 11.34 31.08
CA ASP A 809 1.63 11.17 32.03
C ASP A 809 3.06 11.24 31.42
N THR A 810 3.25 11.95 30.30
CA THR A 810 4.59 12.14 29.68
C THR A 810 5.65 12.58 30.68
N GLN A 811 5.30 13.51 31.57
CA GLN A 811 6.17 13.96 32.66
C GLN A 811 6.64 12.80 33.55
N LYS A 812 5.72 11.94 33.98
CA LYS A 812 5.99 10.83 34.89
C LYS A 812 6.86 9.77 34.21
N LEU A 813 6.60 9.51 32.93
CA LEU A 813 7.41 8.60 32.11
C LEU A 813 8.85 9.13 31.98
N ALA A 814 9.01 10.42 31.64
CA ALA A 814 10.31 11.07 31.52
C ALA A 814 11.09 11.08 32.85
N ALA A 815 10.40 11.32 33.97
CA ALA A 815 11.01 11.41 35.29
C ALA A 815 11.69 10.10 35.77
N GLY A 816 11.32 8.95 35.21
CA GLY A 816 11.96 7.66 35.50
C GLY A 816 13.16 7.31 34.61
N ALA A 817 13.35 8.01 33.49
CA ALA A 817 14.29 7.61 32.45
C ALA A 817 15.75 8.00 32.77
N GLN A 818 16.70 7.18 32.32
CA GLN A 818 18.14 7.49 32.35
C GLN A 818 18.56 8.39 31.19
N ILE A 819 17.89 8.27 30.04
CA ILE A 819 18.12 9.09 28.85
C ILE A 819 16.80 9.78 28.48
N VAL A 820 16.84 11.10 28.32
CA VAL A 820 15.69 11.87 27.80
C VAL A 820 16.13 12.61 26.54
N VAL A 821 15.43 12.35 25.44
CA VAL A 821 15.58 13.10 24.18
C VAL A 821 14.34 13.94 23.95
N ALA A 822 14.48 15.27 23.97
CA ALA A 822 13.41 16.21 23.68
C ALA A 822 13.46 16.63 22.21
N ALA A 823 12.39 16.36 21.47
CA ALA A 823 12.22 16.63 20.04
C ALA A 823 10.75 16.94 19.71
N ALA A 824 10.07 17.65 20.62
CA ALA A 824 8.67 18.02 20.55
C ALA A 824 8.43 19.29 19.72
N GLY A 825 9.45 20.15 19.60
CA GLY A 825 9.33 21.45 18.93
C GLY A 825 8.54 22.47 19.76
N VAL A 826 8.55 22.33 21.10
CA VAL A 826 7.83 23.20 22.04
C VAL A 826 8.85 23.80 23.00
N ALA A 827 9.06 25.12 22.87
CA ALA A 827 10.07 25.84 23.63
C ALA A 827 9.92 25.63 25.15
N LYS A 828 11.01 25.17 25.78
CA LYS A 828 11.13 24.98 27.24
C LYS A 828 10.04 24.06 27.86
N LEU A 829 9.50 23.11 27.09
CA LEU A 829 8.53 22.11 27.55
C LEU A 829 9.05 21.27 28.74
N VAL A 830 10.25 20.72 28.61
CA VAL A 830 10.82 19.80 29.61
C VAL A 830 11.42 20.60 30.77
N ARG A 831 10.82 20.45 31.95
CA ARG A 831 11.20 21.14 33.20
C ARG A 831 11.97 20.23 34.15
N GLN A 832 12.44 20.77 35.26
CA GLN A 832 13.26 20.04 36.25
C GLN A 832 12.63 18.76 36.81
N ASP A 833 11.31 18.72 36.96
CA ASP A 833 10.51 17.64 37.50
C ASP A 833 10.20 16.52 36.49
N TRP A 834 10.57 16.73 35.22
CA TRP A 834 10.51 15.72 34.15
C TRP A 834 11.80 14.89 34.07
N VAL A 835 12.83 15.26 34.83
CA VAL A 835 14.18 14.71 34.67
C VAL A 835 14.69 14.13 35.98
N ARG A 836 15.03 12.83 35.92
CA ARG A 836 15.70 12.11 37.00
C ARG A 836 17.06 12.74 37.32
N LYS A 837 17.43 12.78 38.60
CA LYS A 837 18.80 13.13 39.02
C LYS A 837 19.82 12.18 38.35
N GLY A 838 20.81 12.74 37.67
CA GLY A 838 21.85 12.00 36.95
C GLY A 838 21.50 11.61 35.51
N ALA A 839 20.33 11.96 34.98
CA ALA A 839 19.95 11.62 33.61
C ALA A 839 20.82 12.32 32.55
N LEU A 840 20.95 11.69 31.38
CA LEU A 840 21.46 12.27 30.15
C LEU A 840 20.31 12.94 29.39
N VAL A 841 20.45 14.23 29.07
CA VAL A 841 19.41 14.99 28.35
C VAL A 841 19.94 15.51 27.01
N ILE A 842 19.27 15.14 25.92
CA ILE A 842 19.52 15.64 24.57
C ILE A 842 18.34 16.49 24.11
N ASP A 843 18.62 17.74 23.74
CA ASP A 843 17.66 18.73 23.29
C ASP A 843 17.82 18.98 21.80
N CYS A 844 16.85 18.49 21.02
CA CYS A 844 16.75 18.67 19.57
C CYS A 844 15.92 19.91 19.21
N GLY A 845 15.32 20.58 20.19
CA GLY A 845 14.48 21.74 19.98
C GLY A 845 15.26 22.93 19.43
N CYS A 846 14.62 23.70 18.57
CA CYS A 846 15.22 24.89 17.97
C CYS A 846 14.14 25.93 17.66
N SER A 847 13.50 26.43 18.72
CA SER A 847 12.48 27.47 18.64
C SER A 847 13.13 28.86 18.73
N THR A 848 12.50 29.87 18.13
CA THR A 848 12.92 31.27 18.35
C THR A 848 12.54 31.68 19.76
N ASN A 849 13.44 32.35 20.47
CA ASN A 849 13.16 32.85 21.82
C ASN A 849 12.02 33.89 21.76
N PRO A 850 11.01 33.87 22.68
CA PRO A 850 9.91 34.83 22.66
C PRO A 850 10.32 36.31 22.73
N ASP A 851 11.51 36.61 23.25
CA ASP A 851 12.10 37.96 23.28
C ASP A 851 12.76 38.38 21.94
N GLY A 852 12.73 37.51 20.92
CA GLY A 852 13.35 37.70 19.61
C GLY A 852 14.88 37.55 19.61
N GLN A 853 15.51 37.28 20.75
CA GLN A 853 16.96 37.17 20.90
C GLN A 853 17.39 35.69 20.99
N GLY A 854 17.74 35.13 19.83
CA GLY A 854 18.39 33.82 19.73
C GLY A 854 17.43 32.63 19.69
N LEU A 855 18.01 31.43 19.83
CA LEU A 855 17.32 30.14 19.75
C LEU A 855 17.23 29.49 21.12
N VAL A 856 16.09 28.89 21.43
CA VAL A 856 15.84 28.12 22.66
C VAL A 856 15.39 26.71 22.30
N GLY A 857 15.77 25.75 23.14
CA GLY A 857 15.43 24.35 22.96
C GLY A 857 14.08 23.97 23.55
N ASP A 858 13.76 22.69 23.48
CA ASP A 858 12.57 22.10 24.09
C ASP A 858 12.76 21.89 25.59
N VAL A 859 14.00 21.94 26.09
CA VAL A 859 14.35 21.78 27.50
C VAL A 859 14.59 23.15 28.14
N TYR A 860 14.06 23.37 29.34
CA TYR A 860 14.43 24.55 30.12
C TYR A 860 15.82 24.36 30.73
N PHE A 861 16.86 24.69 29.94
CA PHE A 861 18.25 24.41 30.28
C PHE A 861 18.68 24.89 31.68
N GLN A 862 18.29 26.10 32.10
CA GLN A 862 18.68 26.66 33.40
C GLN A 862 18.12 25.83 34.57
N GLU A 863 16.89 25.34 34.47
CA GLU A 863 16.26 24.51 35.49
C GLU A 863 16.75 23.05 35.43
N VAL A 864 17.00 22.51 34.24
CA VAL A 864 17.30 21.08 34.10
C VAL A 864 18.79 20.77 34.28
N ALA A 865 19.68 21.69 33.90
CA ALA A 865 21.12 21.42 33.84
C ALA A 865 21.67 20.91 35.18
N HIS A 866 21.33 21.53 36.31
CA HIS A 866 21.90 21.16 37.62
C HIS A 866 21.50 19.75 38.12
N ARG A 867 20.48 19.11 37.52
CA ARG A 867 20.03 17.75 37.88
C ARG A 867 20.66 16.66 37.02
N THR A 868 21.20 17.01 35.86
CA THR A 868 21.66 16.04 34.84
C THR A 868 23.12 15.64 35.03
N SER A 869 23.49 14.46 34.55
CA SER A 869 24.92 14.10 34.39
C SER A 869 25.51 14.80 33.16
N TYR A 870 24.73 14.84 32.08
CA TYR A 870 25.06 15.48 30.82
C TYR A 870 23.83 16.16 30.20
N ILE A 871 24.05 17.30 29.57
CA ILE A 871 23.00 18.02 28.84
C ILE A 871 23.55 18.68 27.57
N SER A 872 22.82 18.60 26.45
CA SER A 872 23.17 19.36 25.25
C SER A 872 22.61 20.80 25.30
N PRO A 873 23.41 21.83 25.01
CA PRO A 873 22.94 23.21 25.02
C PRO A 873 22.19 23.57 23.73
N VAL A 874 21.25 24.51 23.83
CA VAL A 874 20.64 25.15 22.65
C VAL A 874 20.84 26.66 22.77
N PRO A 875 21.53 27.32 21.80
CA PRO A 875 22.23 26.73 20.65
C PRO A 875 23.55 26.04 21.06
N GLY A 876 24.11 25.22 20.15
CA GLY A 876 25.46 24.67 20.30
C GLY A 876 25.54 23.15 20.54
N GLY A 877 24.41 22.47 20.72
CA GLY A 877 24.28 21.02 20.84
C GLY A 877 23.94 20.36 19.49
N VAL A 878 22.72 19.85 19.36
CA VAL A 878 22.27 19.05 18.20
C VAL A 878 22.37 19.82 16.87
N GLY A 879 21.98 21.09 16.82
CA GLY A 879 21.89 21.87 15.57
C GLY A 879 23.19 21.91 14.74
N PRO A 880 24.31 22.45 15.25
CA PRO A 880 25.58 22.47 14.51
C PRO A 880 26.08 21.07 14.11
N LEU A 881 25.79 20.07 14.94
CA LEU A 881 26.19 18.69 14.71
C LEU A 881 25.36 18.03 13.60
N ALA A 882 24.06 18.31 13.52
CA ALA A 882 23.20 17.85 12.44
C ALA A 882 23.70 18.36 11.07
N VAL A 883 24.15 19.61 10.99
CA VAL A 883 24.75 20.14 9.74
C VAL A 883 26.03 19.38 9.36
N ALA A 884 26.85 18.98 10.33
CA ALA A 884 28.03 18.15 10.06
C ALA A 884 27.67 16.71 9.65
N MET A 885 26.62 16.13 10.24
CA MET A 885 26.13 14.80 9.85
C MET A 885 25.54 14.78 8.44
N LEU A 886 24.84 15.84 8.04
CA LEU A 886 24.40 16.00 6.65
C LEU A 886 25.60 16.00 5.69
N MET A 887 26.66 16.72 6.01
CA MET A 887 27.88 16.72 5.19
C MET A 887 28.56 15.35 5.16
N SER A 888 28.52 14.61 6.27
CA SER A 888 28.99 13.21 6.33
C SER A 888 28.21 12.35 5.33
N ASN A 889 26.88 12.43 5.31
CA ASN A 889 26.05 11.70 4.36
C ASN A 889 26.37 12.06 2.90
N VAL A 890 26.62 13.35 2.59
CA VAL A 890 27.01 13.79 1.24
C VAL A 890 28.36 13.21 0.81
N VAL A 891 29.36 13.26 1.69
CA VAL A 891 30.69 12.69 1.40
C VAL A 891 30.61 11.18 1.25
N GLN A 892 29.81 10.50 2.09
CA GLN A 892 29.57 9.07 1.97
C GLN A 892 28.89 8.72 0.64
N ALA A 893 27.88 9.48 0.21
CA ALA A 893 27.21 9.29 -1.09
C ALA A 893 28.19 9.43 -2.25
N ALA A 894 29.06 10.46 -2.21
CA ALA A 894 30.07 10.68 -3.23
C ALA A 894 31.12 9.55 -3.27
N LEU A 895 31.61 9.09 -2.12
CA LEU A 895 32.57 8.00 -2.06
C LEU A 895 31.97 6.65 -2.49
N LYS A 896 30.72 6.37 -2.09
CA LYS A 896 29.98 5.18 -2.55
C LYS A 896 29.84 5.20 -4.07
N LYS A 897 29.51 6.35 -4.67
CA LYS A 897 29.42 6.50 -6.13
C LYS A 897 30.73 6.13 -6.83
N VAL A 898 31.86 6.66 -6.39
CA VAL A 898 33.17 6.33 -6.98
C VAL A 898 33.50 4.86 -6.82
N HIS A 899 33.20 4.28 -5.65
CA HIS A 899 33.40 2.86 -5.40
C HIS A 899 32.60 2.00 -6.37
N TYR A 900 31.31 2.27 -6.57
CA TYR A 900 30.49 1.55 -7.54
C TYR A 900 31.00 1.69 -8.99
N GLN A 901 31.59 2.83 -9.35
CA GLN A 901 32.21 3.03 -10.66
C GLN A 901 33.57 2.29 -10.81
N SER A 902 34.25 1.97 -9.71
CA SER A 902 35.59 1.37 -9.70
C SER A 902 35.61 -0.14 -9.42
N SER A 903 34.53 -0.69 -8.83
CA SER A 903 34.46 -2.08 -8.36
C SER A 903 34.18 -3.10 -9.46
N GLY A 904 35.14 -3.23 -10.38
CA GLY A 904 35.62 -4.51 -10.91
C GLY A 904 36.75 -5.12 -10.05
N SER A 905 37.18 -4.47 -8.96
CA SER A 905 38.27 -4.93 -8.09
C SER A 905 37.96 -4.83 -6.59
N GLY A 906 37.50 -5.93 -6.00
CA GLY A 906 37.88 -6.50 -4.69
C GLY A 906 37.88 -5.71 -3.37
N ALA A 907 37.69 -4.40 -3.30
CA ALA A 907 37.62 -3.66 -2.03
C ALA A 907 36.19 -3.66 -1.47
N SER A 908 36.00 -3.80 -0.16
CA SER A 908 34.66 -3.86 0.44
C SER A 908 34.10 -2.46 0.71
N VAL A 909 32.79 -2.26 0.50
CA VAL A 909 32.04 -1.04 0.85
C VAL A 909 32.28 -0.60 2.31
N ARG A 910 32.67 -1.54 3.19
CA ARG A 910 32.91 -1.32 4.62
C ARG A 910 34.09 -0.37 4.91
N ASP A 911 35.09 -0.31 4.03
CA ASP A 911 36.26 0.56 4.23
C ASP A 911 35.94 2.04 3.98
N VAL A 912 34.98 2.31 3.08
CA VAL A 912 34.53 3.67 2.75
C VAL A 912 33.77 4.29 3.92
N GLU A 913 32.93 3.50 4.61
CA GLU A 913 32.05 3.98 5.68
C GLU A 913 32.80 4.37 6.95
N ASN A 914 33.80 3.58 7.35
CA ASN A 914 34.66 3.86 8.51
C ASN A 914 35.52 5.14 8.34
N THR A 915 35.63 5.67 7.12
CA THR A 915 36.46 6.84 6.80
C THR A 915 35.73 8.17 7.09
N VAL A 916 34.40 8.17 7.12
CA VAL A 916 33.58 9.41 7.13
C VAL A 916 32.84 9.61 8.45
N ALA A 917 32.35 8.52 9.07
CA ALA A 917 31.80 8.51 10.42
C ALA A 917 32.05 7.13 11.09
N PRO A 918 32.29 7.07 12.41
CA PRO A 918 32.48 5.79 13.09
C PRO A 918 31.18 4.97 13.08
N ARG A 919 31.26 3.68 12.70
CA ARG A 919 30.13 2.74 12.79
C ARG A 919 29.56 2.64 14.23
N TRP A 920 28.26 2.34 14.29
CA TRP A 920 27.42 2.21 15.48
C TRP A 920 27.23 0.76 15.87
#